data_AF-A0A9D1BW41-F1
#
_entry.id   AF-A0A9D1BW41-F1
#
_cell.length_a   1.000
_cell.length_b   1.000
_cell.length_c   1.000
_cell.angle_alpha   90.00
_cell.angle_beta   90.00
_cell.angle_gamma   90.00
#
_symmetry.space_group_name_H-M   'P 1'
#
loop_
_entity.id
_entity.type
_entity.pdbx_description
1 polymer ?
#
loop_
_entity_poly.entity_id
_entity_poly.type
_entity_poly.pdbx_seq_one_letter_code
_entity_poly.pdbx_strand_id
1 'polypeptide(L)'
;FFRNKRKTGRYFKFNSFAHNILLLQLFNISAYALNRSIAVFDISTTWLTVFLLVSNIMLSLYALLGDFKNKYLNHFFLLIASIAILFHFYESLYVMQVYPITALSFWFFGISLHSFVPLLMMIAYIKVVRRYLKKTEAALYFPTALTTWIASLFFVFLFTYRFHEVNQMVGDSFHESQAAYHDKSLPAWFSLSQKLKKDWISKRALLSGLTFSDAELWGRRSWGRRFNSRIEHDPLVVIASFFSKGIKIPINDRVKILRFLYNERHKTERKLWSDDNLSTSDIVTNVRLYPKYRLAYTEKVFKIHNSRVQRFGRPQEALYTFHLPEGAVVSSASLWVEGEERPAYLTTKSKADSAYQAIVGRERRDPLLIHWQEGNRVTARIFPCTPDEDRQFKIGFTTPLRKVGNQLQYENIDFEGPYWKTAEESIHIVCDSGLKNLSSPFSFRQDGTNYTYKGYYYSQWALTFDAPPLSQAAFSFHGKYYRLLPYLPEKESFAPDYYYLDIHSAWSKKECNAIWQQLQNKKVYVYSNHRMIALKEENKDALFKQLRNQNFTLFPFHKIMDAQSALVISKYSQETPTLDDLHESTFATQSSTFFQEANQPVKVFHLGREMSPYLSSLQELRCIQAETGDLERLKECLQNHQFWVNQENDNSIVNRYAGIQIVSGNNRP
;
A
#
# COMPACT_ATOMS: atom_id res chain seq x y z
N PHE A 1 -13.16 -27.94 -48.38
CA PHE A 1 -11.76 -28.26 -48.70
C PHE A 1 -11.45 -28.21 -50.21
N PHE A 2 -11.92 -29.18 -51.00
CA PHE A 2 -11.65 -29.23 -52.45
C PHE A 2 -12.25 -28.07 -53.25
N ARG A 3 -13.42 -27.56 -52.83
CA ARG A 3 -14.06 -26.36 -53.41
C ARG A 3 -13.19 -25.10 -53.25
N ASN A 4 -12.39 -25.04 -52.18
CA ASN A 4 -11.50 -23.92 -51.91
C ASN A 4 -10.22 -23.97 -52.76
N LYS A 5 -9.64 -25.18 -52.92
CA LYS A 5 -8.53 -25.42 -53.84
C LYS A 5 -8.88 -25.04 -55.27
N ARG A 6 -10.08 -25.39 -55.74
CA ARG A 6 -10.56 -25.04 -57.09
C ARG A 6 -10.68 -23.51 -57.30
N LYS A 7 -11.08 -22.75 -56.28
CA LYS A 7 -11.25 -21.29 -56.40
C LYS A 7 -9.98 -20.47 -56.14
N THR A 8 -9.07 -20.95 -55.31
CA THR A 8 -7.96 -20.13 -54.79
C THR A 8 -6.57 -20.73 -55.01
N GLY A 9 -6.50 -21.90 -55.65
CA GLY A 9 -5.26 -22.67 -55.86
C GLY A 9 -4.71 -23.32 -54.59
N ARG A 10 -5.36 -23.16 -53.42
CA ARG A 10 -4.89 -23.68 -52.13
C ARG A 10 -6.03 -24.27 -51.32
N TYR A 11 -5.72 -25.32 -50.57
CA TYR A 11 -6.69 -26.04 -49.76
C TYR A 11 -7.21 -25.24 -48.55
N PHE A 12 -6.34 -24.44 -47.92
CA PHE A 12 -6.59 -23.66 -46.70
C PHE A 12 -6.39 -22.15 -46.92
N LYS A 13 -7.08 -21.52 -47.87
CA LYS A 13 -7.02 -20.05 -48.05
C LYS A 13 -8.43 -19.45 -47.96
N PHE A 14 -8.72 -18.63 -46.96
CA PHE A 14 -9.98 -17.87 -46.94
C PHE A 14 -9.91 -16.71 -47.95
N ASN A 15 -11.06 -16.14 -48.30
CA ASN A 15 -11.25 -15.24 -49.44
C ASN A 15 -10.30 -14.03 -49.49
N SER A 16 -9.80 -13.52 -48.36
CA SER A 16 -8.75 -12.48 -48.33
C SER A 16 -7.93 -12.50 -47.04
N PHE A 17 -6.78 -11.83 -47.03
CA PHE A 17 -5.95 -11.68 -45.82
C PHE A 17 -6.69 -10.94 -44.69
N ALA A 18 -7.57 -9.99 -45.02
CA ALA A 18 -8.41 -9.31 -44.04
C ALA A 18 -9.37 -10.29 -43.34
N HIS A 19 -10.02 -11.20 -44.09
CA HIS A 19 -10.86 -12.25 -43.50
C HIS A 19 -10.05 -13.17 -42.56
N ASN A 20 -8.81 -13.51 -42.94
CA ASN A 20 -7.94 -14.32 -42.07
C ASN A 20 -7.64 -13.61 -40.75
N ILE A 21 -7.42 -12.29 -40.77
CA ILE A 21 -7.18 -11.52 -39.55
C ILE A 21 -8.40 -11.58 -38.63
N LEU A 22 -9.62 -11.36 -39.16
CA LEU A 22 -10.84 -11.40 -38.34
C LEU A 22 -11.10 -12.79 -37.74
N LEU A 23 -10.85 -13.86 -38.50
CA LEU A 23 -10.94 -15.23 -37.98
C LEU A 23 -9.87 -15.50 -36.91
N LEU A 24 -8.66 -14.97 -37.10
CA LEU A 24 -7.58 -15.10 -36.11
C LEU A 24 -7.88 -14.32 -34.83
N GLN A 25 -8.55 -13.17 -34.93
CA GLN A 25 -9.04 -12.41 -33.77
C GLN A 25 -10.05 -13.22 -32.95
N LEU A 26 -11.02 -13.87 -33.61
CA LEU A 26 -11.94 -14.78 -32.94
C LEU A 26 -11.21 -15.97 -32.28
N PHE A 27 -10.21 -16.51 -32.96
CA PHE A 27 -9.41 -17.60 -32.42
C PHE A 27 -8.56 -17.15 -31.21
N ASN A 28 -8.06 -15.92 -31.24
CA ASN A 28 -7.35 -15.31 -30.11
C ASN A 28 -8.27 -15.12 -28.90
N ILE A 29 -9.49 -14.59 -29.11
CA ILE A 29 -10.50 -14.47 -28.05
C ILE A 29 -10.82 -15.86 -27.47
N SER A 30 -10.98 -16.88 -28.32
CA SER A 30 -11.20 -18.26 -27.90
C SER A 30 -10.04 -18.81 -27.07
N ALA A 31 -8.78 -18.50 -27.43
CA ALA A 31 -7.61 -18.92 -26.66
C ALA A 31 -7.56 -18.28 -25.28
N TYR A 32 -7.81 -16.97 -25.18
CA TYR A 32 -7.89 -16.28 -23.89
C TYR A 32 -9.09 -16.76 -23.04
N ALA A 33 -10.21 -17.10 -23.66
CA ALA A 33 -11.35 -17.72 -22.97
C ALA A 33 -11.00 -19.12 -22.43
N LEU A 34 -10.33 -19.94 -23.23
CA LEU A 34 -9.85 -21.26 -22.82
C LEU A 34 -8.84 -21.17 -21.67
N ASN A 35 -7.96 -20.16 -21.69
CA ASN A 35 -6.97 -19.90 -20.64
C ASN A 35 -7.60 -19.68 -19.25
N ARG A 36 -8.87 -19.23 -19.19
CA ARG A 36 -9.62 -19.10 -17.93
C ARG A 36 -10.00 -20.45 -17.31
N SER A 37 -10.07 -21.50 -18.12
CA SER A 37 -10.43 -22.87 -17.69
C SER A 37 -9.20 -23.76 -17.57
N ILE A 38 -8.27 -23.64 -18.52
CA ILE A 38 -7.00 -24.37 -18.56
C ILE A 38 -5.89 -23.33 -18.65
N ALA A 39 -5.37 -22.92 -17.50
CA ALA A 39 -4.35 -21.88 -17.43
C ALA A 39 -3.03 -22.34 -18.08
N VAL A 40 -2.65 -21.63 -19.14
CA VAL A 40 -1.33 -21.66 -19.78
C VAL A 40 -0.55 -20.40 -19.40
N PHE A 41 -1.22 -19.24 -19.39
CA PHE A 41 -0.71 -17.98 -18.86
C PHE A 41 -1.38 -17.63 -17.53
N ASP A 42 -0.60 -17.07 -16.61
CA ASP A 42 -1.13 -16.37 -15.45
C ASP A 42 -1.91 -15.10 -15.86
N ILE A 43 -2.59 -14.46 -14.91
CA ILE A 43 -3.43 -13.28 -15.20
C ILE A 43 -2.55 -12.15 -15.70
N SER A 44 -2.83 -11.61 -16.88
CA SER A 44 -2.07 -10.50 -17.46
C SER A 44 -2.09 -9.26 -16.55
N THR A 45 -0.95 -8.62 -16.39
CA THR A 45 -0.87 -7.30 -15.75
C THR A 45 -1.74 -6.27 -16.47
N THR A 46 -2.09 -5.18 -15.77
CA THR A 46 -2.94 -4.10 -16.33
C THR A 46 -2.37 -3.51 -17.62
N TRP A 47 -1.05 -3.22 -17.66
CA TRP A 47 -0.42 -2.63 -18.85
C TRP A 47 -0.46 -3.60 -20.04
N LEU A 48 -0.26 -4.90 -19.77
CA LEU A 48 -0.31 -5.92 -20.79
C LEU A 48 -1.74 -6.05 -21.34
N THR A 49 -2.74 -6.01 -20.48
CA THR A 49 -4.16 -6.04 -20.88
C THR A 49 -4.50 -4.85 -21.79
N VAL A 50 -4.06 -3.64 -21.43
CA VAL A 50 -4.26 -2.45 -22.27
C VAL A 50 -3.56 -2.61 -23.62
N PHE A 51 -2.31 -3.08 -23.62
CA PHE A 51 -1.56 -3.33 -24.85
C PHE A 51 -2.25 -4.34 -25.76
N LEU A 52 -2.72 -5.46 -25.22
CA LEU A 52 -3.46 -6.49 -25.95
C LEU A 52 -4.76 -5.93 -26.55
N LEU A 53 -5.51 -5.13 -25.80
CA LEU A 53 -6.73 -4.49 -26.32
C LEU A 53 -6.41 -3.56 -27.49
N VAL A 54 -5.45 -2.65 -27.31
CA VAL A 54 -5.06 -1.68 -28.34
C VAL A 54 -4.53 -2.40 -29.58
N SER A 55 -3.65 -3.38 -29.43
CA SER A 55 -3.04 -4.09 -30.57
C SER A 55 -4.09 -4.85 -31.38
N ASN A 56 -5.04 -5.52 -30.72
CA ASN A 56 -6.10 -6.27 -31.39
C ASN A 56 -7.16 -5.38 -32.03
N ILE A 57 -7.54 -4.26 -31.39
CA ILE A 57 -8.43 -3.26 -31.99
C ILE A 57 -7.79 -2.69 -33.25
N MET A 58 -6.52 -2.29 -33.18
CA MET A 58 -5.83 -1.70 -34.32
C MET A 58 -5.66 -2.69 -35.48
N LEU A 59 -5.35 -3.96 -35.19
CA LEU A 59 -5.27 -5.00 -36.21
C LEU A 59 -6.65 -5.28 -36.87
N SER A 60 -7.73 -5.21 -36.09
CA SER A 60 -9.10 -5.34 -36.60
C SER A 60 -9.50 -4.15 -37.48
N LEU A 61 -9.19 -2.93 -37.06
CA LEU A 61 -9.40 -1.71 -37.87
C LEU A 61 -8.62 -1.78 -39.18
N TYR A 62 -7.36 -2.22 -39.15
CA TYR A 62 -6.58 -2.43 -40.37
C TYR A 62 -7.23 -3.47 -41.30
N ALA A 63 -7.77 -4.56 -40.76
CA ALA A 63 -8.45 -5.57 -41.58
C ALA A 63 -9.73 -5.03 -42.25
N LEU A 64 -10.47 -4.16 -41.55
CA LEU A 64 -11.74 -3.60 -42.05
C LEU A 64 -11.54 -2.41 -43.00
N LEU A 65 -10.57 -1.54 -42.69
CA LEU A 65 -10.40 -0.25 -43.36
C LEU A 65 -9.20 -0.23 -44.31
N GLY A 66 -8.29 -1.20 -44.20
CA GLY A 66 -7.00 -1.16 -44.90
C GLY A 66 -6.09 -0.07 -44.32
N ASP A 67 -5.58 0.79 -45.18
CA ASP A 67 -4.71 1.89 -44.77
C ASP A 67 -5.52 3.05 -44.18
N PHE A 68 -5.03 3.63 -43.09
CA PHE A 68 -5.66 4.82 -42.53
C PHE A 68 -5.41 6.03 -43.43
N LYS A 69 -6.42 6.87 -43.64
CA LYS A 69 -6.29 8.12 -44.41
C LYS A 69 -5.26 9.08 -43.78
N ASN A 70 -5.17 9.09 -42.44
CA ASN A 70 -4.22 9.92 -41.71
C ASN A 70 -2.85 9.20 -41.59
N LYS A 71 -1.79 9.83 -42.11
CA LYS A 71 -0.41 9.31 -42.06
C LYS A 71 0.10 9.10 -40.63
N TYR A 72 -0.27 9.96 -39.68
CA TYR A 72 0.11 9.80 -38.28
C TYR A 72 -0.51 8.54 -37.65
N LEU A 73 -1.76 8.20 -38.01
CA LEU A 73 -2.38 6.95 -37.57
C LEU A 73 -1.69 5.72 -38.16
N ASN A 74 -1.20 5.79 -39.40
CA ASN A 74 -0.39 4.72 -39.98
C ASN A 74 0.93 4.52 -39.24
N HIS A 75 1.64 5.61 -38.87
CA HIS A 75 2.84 5.52 -38.05
C HIS A 75 2.57 4.97 -36.65
N PHE A 76 1.50 5.44 -36.00
CA PHE A 76 1.09 4.93 -34.70
C PHE A 76 0.74 3.45 -34.75
N PHE A 77 -0.04 3.02 -35.76
CA PHE A 77 -0.34 1.61 -35.96
C PHE A 77 0.92 0.79 -36.22
N LEU A 78 1.85 1.29 -37.03
CA LEU A 78 3.10 0.62 -37.33
C LEU A 78 3.97 0.44 -36.08
N LEU A 79 3.99 1.42 -35.17
CA LEU A 79 4.63 1.30 -33.87
C LEU A 79 4.00 0.16 -33.05
N ILE A 80 2.68 0.15 -32.90
CA ILE A 80 1.97 -0.91 -32.16
C ILE A 80 2.18 -2.28 -32.79
N ALA A 81 2.08 -2.40 -34.13
CA ALA A 81 2.29 -3.63 -34.86
C ALA A 81 3.73 -4.16 -34.70
N SER A 82 4.73 -3.27 -34.73
CA SER A 82 6.13 -3.63 -34.48
C SER A 82 6.35 -4.19 -33.08
N ILE A 83 5.79 -3.56 -32.05
CA ILE A 83 5.84 -4.07 -30.67
C ILE A 83 5.10 -5.41 -30.56
N ALA A 84 3.95 -5.54 -31.22
CA ALA A 84 3.16 -6.78 -31.21
C ALA A 84 3.90 -7.98 -31.83
N ILE A 85 4.76 -7.76 -32.83
CA ILE A 85 5.63 -8.83 -33.35
C ILE A 85 6.57 -9.34 -32.27
N LEU A 86 7.26 -8.45 -31.55
CA LEU A 86 8.18 -8.81 -30.47
C LEU A 86 7.44 -9.54 -29.33
N PHE A 87 6.27 -9.02 -28.96
CA PHE A 87 5.43 -9.60 -27.91
C PHE A 87 4.93 -11.00 -28.28
N HIS A 88 4.35 -11.19 -29.47
CA HIS A 88 3.87 -12.51 -29.89
C HIS A 88 5.00 -13.50 -30.19
N PHE A 89 6.19 -13.02 -30.54
CA PHE A 89 7.40 -13.84 -30.57
C PHE A 89 7.71 -14.38 -29.17
N TYR A 90 7.71 -13.52 -28.16
CA TYR A 90 7.86 -13.93 -26.75
C TYR A 90 6.78 -14.92 -26.32
N GLU A 91 5.49 -14.64 -26.57
CA GLU A 91 4.40 -15.57 -26.21
C GLU A 91 4.58 -16.93 -26.90
N SER A 92 5.01 -16.93 -28.16
CA SER A 92 5.27 -18.16 -28.93
C SER A 92 6.39 -19.00 -28.32
N LEU A 93 7.43 -18.36 -27.78
CA LEU A 93 8.50 -19.04 -27.04
C LEU A 93 7.98 -19.54 -25.69
N TYR A 94 7.18 -18.73 -25.00
CA TYR A 94 6.62 -19.07 -23.69
C TYR A 94 5.79 -20.36 -23.75
N VAL A 95 4.93 -20.52 -24.76
CA VAL A 95 4.08 -21.72 -24.93
C VAL A 95 4.73 -22.84 -25.72
N MET A 96 5.98 -22.69 -26.17
CA MET A 96 6.67 -23.64 -27.05
C MET A 96 6.73 -25.06 -26.48
N GLN A 97 6.81 -25.18 -25.14
CA GLN A 97 6.83 -26.47 -24.43
C GLN A 97 5.57 -27.31 -24.67
N VAL A 98 4.44 -26.68 -25.02
CA VAL A 98 3.17 -27.35 -25.29
C VAL A 98 3.05 -27.79 -26.76
N TYR A 99 3.86 -27.26 -27.67
CA TYR A 99 3.77 -27.58 -29.10
C TYR A 99 3.88 -29.07 -29.45
N PRO A 100 4.75 -29.88 -28.81
CA PRO A 100 4.77 -31.32 -29.05
C PRO A 100 3.44 -31.99 -28.68
N ILE A 101 2.86 -31.62 -27.54
CA ILE A 101 1.56 -32.12 -27.09
C ILE A 101 0.48 -31.70 -28.09
N THR A 102 0.52 -30.45 -28.56
CA THR A 102 -0.41 -29.96 -29.57
C THR A 102 -0.32 -30.76 -30.87
N ALA A 103 0.89 -31.01 -31.38
CA ALA A 103 1.10 -31.76 -32.61
C ALA A 103 0.55 -33.20 -32.54
N LEU A 104 0.58 -33.81 -31.35
CA LEU A 104 0.03 -35.16 -31.13
C LEU A 104 -1.48 -35.17 -30.90
N SER A 105 -2.02 -34.13 -30.24
CA SER A 105 -3.41 -34.12 -29.75
C SER A 105 -4.40 -33.36 -30.63
N PHE A 106 -3.97 -32.57 -31.62
CA PHE A 106 -4.89 -31.68 -32.35
C PHE A 106 -6.00 -32.41 -33.12
N TRP A 107 -5.78 -33.69 -33.45
CA TRP A 107 -6.80 -34.54 -34.06
C TRP A 107 -7.97 -34.86 -33.12
N PHE A 108 -7.77 -34.72 -31.80
CA PHE A 108 -8.80 -34.86 -30.77
C PHE A 108 -9.40 -33.49 -30.44
N PHE A 109 -10.46 -33.12 -31.16
CA PHE A 109 -11.29 -31.91 -30.96
C PHE A 109 -10.65 -30.56 -31.31
N GLY A 110 -9.41 -30.51 -31.80
CA GLY A 110 -8.77 -29.26 -32.26
C GLY A 110 -8.45 -28.24 -31.17
N ILE A 111 -8.75 -28.54 -29.90
CA ILE A 111 -8.55 -27.63 -28.75
C ILE A 111 -7.07 -27.27 -28.58
N SER A 112 -6.16 -28.22 -28.82
CA SER A 112 -4.73 -27.95 -28.65
C SER A 112 -4.17 -26.96 -29.68
N LEU A 113 -4.84 -26.74 -30.82
CA LEU A 113 -4.42 -25.74 -31.81
C LEU A 113 -4.37 -24.31 -31.25
N HIS A 114 -5.08 -24.03 -30.16
CA HIS A 114 -5.02 -22.73 -29.48
C HIS A 114 -3.59 -22.36 -29.05
N SER A 115 -2.69 -23.34 -28.83
CA SER A 115 -1.30 -23.04 -28.51
C SER A 115 -0.57 -22.30 -29.64
N PHE A 116 -0.99 -22.47 -30.90
CA PHE A 116 -0.35 -21.80 -32.05
C PHE A 116 -0.85 -20.38 -32.30
N VAL A 117 -1.85 -19.90 -31.54
CA VAL A 117 -2.41 -18.56 -31.71
C VAL A 117 -1.33 -17.46 -31.66
N PRO A 118 -0.41 -17.42 -30.69
CA PRO A 118 0.65 -16.41 -30.66
C PRO A 118 1.51 -16.41 -31.93
N LEU A 119 1.90 -17.59 -32.41
CA LEU A 119 2.72 -17.73 -33.62
C LEU A 119 1.97 -17.22 -34.86
N LEU A 120 0.68 -17.54 -34.97
CA LEU A 120 -0.17 -17.07 -36.06
C LEU A 120 -0.38 -15.54 -36.01
N MET A 121 -0.55 -14.97 -34.81
CA MET A 121 -0.65 -13.52 -34.59
C MET A 121 0.65 -12.81 -34.98
N MET A 122 1.80 -13.36 -34.58
CA MET A 122 3.11 -12.86 -35.00
C MET A 122 3.24 -12.83 -36.53
N ILE A 123 2.87 -13.92 -37.21
CA ILE A 123 2.90 -14.00 -38.68
C ILE A 123 1.95 -12.97 -39.31
N ALA A 124 0.77 -12.74 -38.72
CA ALA A 124 -0.17 -11.73 -39.20
C ALA A 124 0.42 -10.33 -39.11
N TYR A 125 0.96 -9.92 -37.96
CA TYR A 125 1.61 -8.60 -37.82
C TYR A 125 2.83 -8.47 -38.74
N ILE A 126 3.67 -9.50 -38.88
CA ILE A 126 4.80 -9.48 -39.84
C ILE A 126 4.32 -9.20 -41.26
N LYS A 127 3.21 -9.84 -41.68
CA LYS A 127 2.63 -9.59 -43.01
C LYS A 127 2.10 -8.18 -43.16
N VAL A 128 1.50 -7.61 -42.12
CA VAL A 128 1.02 -6.21 -42.10
C VAL A 128 2.20 -5.24 -42.22
N VAL A 129 3.21 -5.38 -41.35
CA VAL A 129 4.42 -4.52 -41.39
C VAL A 129 5.11 -4.62 -42.75
N ARG A 130 5.29 -5.84 -43.28
CA ARG A 130 5.86 -6.05 -44.62
C ARG A 130 5.06 -5.39 -45.73
N ARG A 131 3.73 -5.25 -45.61
CA ARG A 131 2.92 -4.52 -46.58
C ARG A 131 3.24 -3.04 -46.56
N TYR A 132 3.36 -2.42 -45.39
CA TYR A 132 3.78 -1.01 -45.27
C TYR A 132 5.19 -0.79 -45.82
N LEU A 133 6.13 -1.69 -45.55
CA LEU A 133 7.52 -1.62 -46.04
C LEU A 133 7.67 -1.90 -47.54
N LYS A 134 6.63 -2.38 -48.22
CA LYS A 134 6.62 -2.61 -49.68
C LYS A 134 5.87 -1.52 -50.46
N LYS A 135 5.29 -0.52 -49.78
CA LYS A 135 4.63 0.61 -50.45
C LYS A 135 5.67 1.51 -51.09
N THR A 136 5.25 2.31 -52.07
CA THR A 136 6.09 3.36 -52.68
C THR A 136 6.63 4.33 -51.62
N GLU A 137 5.85 4.60 -50.57
CA GLU A 137 6.26 5.41 -49.42
C GLU A 137 7.09 4.62 -48.37
N ALA A 138 7.71 3.48 -48.70
CA ALA A 138 8.42 2.64 -47.73
C ALA A 138 9.53 3.40 -46.96
N ALA A 139 10.20 4.35 -47.62
CA ALA A 139 11.20 5.22 -46.99
C ALA A 139 10.65 6.04 -45.81
N LEU A 140 9.34 6.33 -45.81
CA LEU A 140 8.65 7.02 -44.72
C LEU A 140 8.41 6.08 -43.53
N TYR A 141 7.99 4.83 -43.79
CA TYR A 141 7.56 3.88 -42.76
C TYR A 141 8.69 3.04 -42.16
N PHE A 142 9.76 2.78 -42.93
CA PHE A 142 10.89 1.98 -42.48
C PHE A 142 11.58 2.53 -41.22
N PRO A 143 11.89 3.84 -41.12
CA PRO A 143 12.46 4.41 -39.90
C PRO A 143 11.58 4.17 -38.68
N THR A 144 10.26 4.32 -38.79
CA THR A 144 9.33 4.07 -37.67
C THR A 144 9.39 2.62 -37.18
N ALA A 145 9.38 1.65 -38.09
CA ALA A 145 9.46 0.25 -37.72
C ALA A 145 10.80 -0.07 -37.04
N LEU A 146 11.91 0.40 -37.63
CA LEU A 146 13.27 0.16 -37.12
C LEU A 146 13.50 0.81 -35.76
N THR A 147 13.18 2.10 -35.60
CA THR A 147 13.36 2.82 -34.33
C THR A 147 12.49 2.24 -33.23
N THR A 148 11.27 1.78 -33.55
CA THR A 148 10.41 1.10 -32.58
C THR A 148 11.06 -0.20 -32.08
N TRP A 149 11.64 -1.01 -32.97
CA TRP A 149 12.34 -2.24 -32.57
C TRP A 149 13.55 -1.94 -31.69
N ILE A 150 14.42 -1.00 -32.11
CA ILE A 150 15.60 -0.60 -31.36
C ILE A 150 15.20 -0.08 -29.97
N ALA A 151 14.21 0.83 -29.90
CA ALA A 151 13.74 1.39 -28.64
C ALA A 151 13.10 0.32 -27.73
N SER A 152 12.34 -0.63 -28.28
CA SER A 152 11.72 -1.71 -27.49
C SER A 152 12.75 -2.66 -26.92
N LEU A 153 13.72 -3.09 -27.73
CA LEU A 153 14.80 -3.97 -27.27
C LEU A 153 15.71 -3.26 -26.26
N PHE A 154 16.03 -1.98 -26.50
CA PHE A 154 16.78 -1.17 -25.57
C PHE A 154 16.04 -0.97 -24.24
N PHE A 155 14.72 -0.75 -24.27
CA PHE A 155 13.90 -0.67 -23.07
C PHE A 155 13.88 -2.00 -22.28
N VAL A 156 13.70 -3.13 -22.95
CA VAL A 156 13.78 -4.46 -22.32
C VAL A 156 15.16 -4.70 -21.71
N PHE A 157 16.23 -4.27 -22.39
CA PHE A 157 17.60 -4.33 -21.87
C PHE A 157 17.75 -3.48 -20.60
N LEU A 158 17.34 -2.20 -20.62
CA LEU A 158 17.40 -1.32 -19.45
C LEU A 158 16.58 -1.86 -18.28
N PHE A 159 15.39 -2.38 -18.55
CA PHE A 159 14.55 -3.02 -17.53
C PHE A 159 15.26 -4.23 -16.93
N THR A 160 15.80 -5.11 -17.77
CA THR A 160 16.51 -6.33 -17.33
C THR A 160 17.77 -5.98 -16.54
N TYR A 161 18.53 -5.00 -16.99
CA TYR A 161 19.73 -4.52 -16.30
C TYR A 161 19.39 -3.98 -14.91
N ARG A 162 18.37 -3.12 -14.80
CA ARG A 162 17.92 -2.58 -13.51
C ARG A 162 17.37 -3.68 -12.60
N PHE A 163 16.61 -4.63 -13.14
CA PHE A 163 16.09 -5.78 -12.40
C PHE A 163 17.24 -6.65 -11.86
N HIS A 164 18.28 -6.85 -12.66
CA HIS A 164 19.49 -7.56 -12.25
C HIS A 164 20.25 -6.85 -11.13
N GLU A 165 20.45 -5.54 -11.26
CA GLU A 165 21.09 -4.70 -10.24
C GLU A 165 20.34 -4.79 -8.90
N VAL A 166 19.00 -4.79 -8.93
CA VAL A 166 18.19 -4.95 -7.71
C VAL A 166 18.40 -6.34 -7.09
N ASN A 167 18.36 -7.41 -7.88
CA ASN A 167 18.57 -8.76 -7.37
C ASN A 167 19.97 -8.95 -6.77
N GLN A 168 21.00 -8.38 -7.39
CA GLN A 168 22.37 -8.38 -6.86
C GLN A 168 22.43 -7.59 -5.54
N MET A 169 21.96 -6.35 -5.52
CA MET A 169 21.96 -5.52 -4.31
C MET A 169 21.24 -6.19 -3.13
N VAL A 170 20.13 -6.89 -3.39
CA VAL A 170 19.42 -7.67 -2.37
C VAL A 170 20.31 -8.81 -1.86
N GLY A 171 20.90 -9.61 -2.76
CA GLY A 171 21.76 -10.72 -2.40
C GLY A 171 22.99 -10.28 -1.60
N ASP A 172 23.69 -9.26 -2.10
CA ASP A 172 24.92 -8.73 -1.51
C ASP A 172 24.65 -8.12 -0.14
N SER A 173 23.58 -7.32 0.01
CA SER A 173 23.24 -6.71 1.30
C SER A 173 22.95 -7.76 2.38
N PHE A 174 22.33 -8.89 2.03
CA PHE A 174 22.07 -9.98 2.98
C PHE A 174 23.33 -10.79 3.25
N HIS A 175 24.20 -10.98 2.26
CA HIS A 175 25.48 -11.64 2.45
C HIS A 175 26.40 -10.82 3.36
N GLU A 176 26.53 -9.52 3.12
CA GLU A 176 27.30 -8.58 3.95
C GLU A 176 26.80 -8.52 5.40
N SER A 177 25.49 -8.62 5.61
CA SER A 177 24.91 -8.63 6.96
C SER A 177 25.36 -9.81 7.84
N GLN A 178 25.89 -10.87 7.21
CA GLN A 178 26.42 -12.03 7.92
C GLN A 178 27.89 -11.85 8.34
N ALA A 179 28.58 -10.84 7.82
CA ALA A 179 29.98 -10.57 8.15
C ALA A 179 30.17 -10.30 9.65
N ALA A 180 31.31 -10.71 10.19
CA ALA A 180 31.60 -10.64 11.63
C ALA A 180 31.58 -9.20 12.19
N TYR A 181 32.02 -8.22 11.40
CA TYR A 181 32.13 -6.82 11.79
C TYR A 181 30.93 -5.96 11.37
N HIS A 182 29.90 -6.55 10.77
CA HIS A 182 28.68 -5.82 10.42
C HIS A 182 27.86 -5.56 11.69
N ASP A 183 27.29 -4.35 11.82
CA ASP A 183 26.36 -4.06 12.91
C ASP A 183 25.10 -4.93 12.77
N LYS A 184 24.85 -5.77 13.77
CA LYS A 184 23.69 -6.68 13.82
C LYS A 184 22.54 -6.12 14.65
N SER A 185 22.60 -4.84 15.01
CA SER A 185 21.57 -4.19 15.82
C SER A 185 20.22 -4.11 15.13
N LEU A 186 20.24 -3.96 13.81
CA LEU A 186 19.06 -3.94 12.96
C LEU A 186 19.13 -5.08 11.93
N PRO A 187 17.98 -5.68 11.56
CA PRO A 187 17.95 -6.73 10.55
C PRO A 187 18.40 -6.28 9.16
N ALA A 188 18.90 -7.22 8.34
CA ALA A 188 19.36 -6.93 6.97
C ALA A 188 18.29 -6.29 6.07
N TRP A 189 17.04 -6.76 6.19
CA TRP A 189 15.91 -6.22 5.42
C TRP A 189 15.69 -4.73 5.70
N PHE A 190 15.98 -4.27 6.93
CA PHE A 190 15.83 -2.87 7.33
C PHE A 190 16.82 -1.99 6.58
N SER A 191 18.11 -2.31 6.72
CA SER A 191 19.20 -1.57 6.08
C SER A 191 19.06 -1.52 4.55
N LEU A 192 18.61 -2.62 3.95
CA LEU A 192 18.29 -2.67 2.52
C LEU A 192 17.12 -1.75 2.18
N SER A 193 16.05 -1.76 2.99
CA SER A 193 14.87 -0.88 2.77
C SER A 193 15.21 0.60 2.88
N GLN A 194 16.22 0.97 3.68
CA GLN A 194 16.69 2.36 3.74
C GLN A 194 17.38 2.80 2.44
N LYS A 195 18.10 1.90 1.75
CA LYS A 195 18.95 2.26 0.58
C LYS A 195 18.32 1.93 -0.77
N LEU A 196 17.46 0.92 -0.83
CA LEU A 196 16.90 0.42 -2.09
C LEU A 196 16.02 1.50 -2.73
N LYS A 197 16.33 1.87 -3.97
CA LYS A 197 15.55 2.90 -4.68
C LYS A 197 14.09 2.49 -4.81
N LYS A 198 13.20 3.37 -4.38
CA LYS A 198 11.75 3.22 -4.48
C LYS A 198 11.28 3.47 -5.92
N ASP A 199 11.37 2.46 -6.77
CA ASP A 199 10.90 2.51 -8.16
C ASP A 199 10.07 1.27 -8.56
N TRP A 200 9.40 1.35 -9.71
CA TRP A 200 8.46 0.33 -10.19
C TRP A 200 9.13 -0.97 -10.65
N ILE A 201 10.43 -0.92 -11.01
CA ILE A 201 11.23 -2.10 -11.41
C ILE A 201 11.71 -2.83 -10.15
N SER A 202 12.21 -2.08 -9.17
CA SER A 202 12.62 -2.62 -7.87
C SER A 202 11.46 -3.34 -7.17
N LYS A 203 10.24 -2.79 -7.28
CA LYS A 203 9.02 -3.43 -6.77
C LYS A 203 8.76 -4.76 -7.48
N ARG A 204 8.87 -4.80 -8.80
CA ARG A 204 8.68 -6.02 -9.62
C ARG A 204 9.73 -7.08 -9.32
N ALA A 205 10.99 -6.69 -9.15
CA ALA A 205 12.06 -7.59 -8.74
C ALA A 205 11.76 -8.23 -7.38
N LEU A 206 11.38 -7.43 -6.38
CA LEU A 206 10.98 -7.94 -5.06
C LEU A 206 9.69 -8.76 -5.06
N LEU A 207 8.84 -8.63 -6.08
CA LEU A 207 7.60 -9.40 -6.26
C LEU A 207 7.75 -10.61 -7.21
N SER A 208 8.90 -10.77 -7.87
CA SER A 208 9.20 -11.87 -8.79
C SER A 208 9.16 -13.22 -8.07
N GLY A 209 8.35 -14.16 -8.55
CA GLY A 209 8.15 -15.47 -7.90
C GLY A 209 7.24 -15.42 -6.66
N LEU A 210 6.66 -14.26 -6.33
CA LEU A 210 5.64 -14.07 -5.30
C LEU A 210 4.29 -13.71 -5.92
N THR A 211 4.23 -12.59 -6.66
CA THR A 211 3.03 -12.11 -7.35
C THR A 211 3.21 -12.03 -8.85
N PHE A 212 4.45 -12.04 -9.36
CA PHE A 212 4.72 -12.16 -10.78
C PHE A 212 5.33 -13.52 -11.11
N SER A 213 4.90 -14.11 -12.23
CA SER A 213 5.54 -15.29 -12.80
C SER A 213 7.01 -14.98 -13.12
N ASP A 214 7.91 -15.89 -12.78
CA ASP A 214 9.34 -15.81 -13.13
C ASP A 214 9.77 -16.97 -14.04
N ALA A 215 11.02 -16.95 -14.47
CA ALA A 215 11.60 -17.96 -15.35
C ALA A 215 11.74 -19.34 -14.67
N GLU A 216 11.89 -19.42 -13.35
CA GLU A 216 11.95 -20.71 -12.63
C GLU A 216 10.58 -21.41 -12.63
N LEU A 217 9.50 -20.65 -12.67
CA LEU A 217 8.13 -21.14 -12.81
C LEU A 217 7.77 -21.51 -14.27
N TRP A 218 8.62 -21.20 -15.25
CA TRP A 218 8.36 -21.52 -16.66
C TRP A 218 8.27 -23.04 -16.88
N GLY A 219 7.08 -23.52 -17.23
CA GLY A 219 6.79 -24.94 -17.47
C GLY A 219 6.39 -25.76 -16.25
N ARG A 220 6.47 -25.19 -15.03
CA ARG A 220 5.99 -25.85 -13.80
C ARG A 220 4.60 -25.34 -13.47
N ARG A 221 3.61 -26.24 -13.40
CA ARG A 221 2.29 -25.91 -12.82
C ARG A 221 2.54 -25.44 -11.37
N SER A 222 2.23 -24.18 -11.09
CA SER A 222 2.40 -23.58 -9.76
C SER A 222 1.37 -24.19 -8.79
N TRP A 223 1.69 -25.35 -8.22
CA TRP A 223 0.92 -25.96 -7.14
C TRP A 223 1.36 -25.33 -5.81
N GLY A 224 0.92 -24.11 -5.55
CA GLY A 224 1.12 -23.47 -4.25
C GLY A 224 1.06 -21.96 -4.28
N ARG A 225 0.15 -21.37 -3.51
CA ARG A 225 0.14 -19.92 -3.23
C ARG A 225 1.30 -19.60 -2.28
N ARG A 226 2.27 -18.82 -2.74
CA ARG A 226 3.39 -18.31 -1.91
C ARG A 226 3.11 -16.92 -1.31
N PHE A 227 2.14 -16.19 -1.87
CA PHE A 227 1.77 -14.84 -1.44
C PHE A 227 0.26 -14.64 -1.53
N ASN A 228 -0.26 -13.62 -0.85
CA ASN A 228 -1.68 -13.33 -0.63
C ASN A 228 -2.42 -12.74 -1.84
N SER A 229 -1.92 -12.97 -3.06
CA SER A 229 -2.49 -12.52 -4.33
C SER A 229 -2.38 -13.62 -5.38
N ARG A 230 -3.13 -13.46 -6.48
CA ARG A 230 -2.90 -14.28 -7.69
C ARG A 230 -1.52 -13.96 -8.28
N ILE A 231 -0.96 -14.95 -8.96
CA ILE A 231 0.22 -14.75 -9.80
C ILE A 231 -0.24 -14.03 -11.06
N GLU A 232 0.48 -12.98 -11.41
CA GLU A 232 0.30 -12.17 -12.61
C GLU A 232 1.41 -12.45 -13.62
N HIS A 233 1.06 -12.39 -14.89
CA HIS A 233 1.98 -12.50 -16.01
C HIS A 233 2.45 -11.11 -16.46
N ASP A 234 3.72 -10.82 -16.20
CA ASP A 234 4.43 -9.65 -16.72
C ASP A 234 5.61 -10.13 -17.61
N PRO A 235 5.52 -10.00 -18.94
CA PRO A 235 6.57 -10.42 -19.87
C PRO A 235 7.94 -9.83 -19.55
N LEU A 236 8.00 -8.58 -19.07
CA LEU A 236 9.25 -7.93 -18.71
C LEU A 236 9.90 -8.60 -17.50
N VAL A 237 9.10 -8.99 -16.50
CA VAL A 237 9.59 -9.71 -15.32
C VAL A 237 10.07 -11.11 -15.70
N VAL A 238 9.31 -11.83 -16.53
CA VAL A 238 9.71 -13.18 -16.98
C VAL A 238 11.03 -13.10 -17.75
N ILE A 239 11.15 -12.20 -18.73
CA ILE A 239 12.39 -12.00 -19.49
C ILE A 239 13.54 -11.62 -18.55
N ALA A 240 13.35 -10.62 -17.68
CA ALA A 240 14.40 -10.16 -16.79
C ALA A 240 14.86 -11.23 -15.80
N SER A 241 13.92 -12.03 -15.27
CA SER A 241 14.22 -13.14 -14.37
C SER A 241 14.97 -14.29 -15.05
N PHE A 242 14.85 -14.47 -16.37
CA PHE A 242 15.64 -15.45 -17.12
C PHE A 242 17.12 -15.06 -17.16
N PHE A 243 17.41 -13.75 -17.26
CA PHE A 243 18.79 -13.22 -17.32
C PHE A 243 19.34 -12.78 -15.96
N SER A 244 18.57 -12.94 -14.88
CA SER A 244 18.97 -12.52 -13.54
C SER A 244 18.94 -13.71 -12.58
N LYS A 245 19.90 -13.76 -11.64
CA LYS A 245 19.81 -14.71 -10.53
C LYS A 245 18.60 -14.35 -9.68
N GLY A 246 17.75 -15.32 -9.36
CA GLY A 246 16.60 -15.11 -8.47
C GLY A 246 17.03 -14.63 -7.08
N ILE A 247 16.15 -13.88 -6.42
CA ILE A 247 16.38 -13.41 -5.04
C ILE A 247 16.27 -14.61 -4.09
N LYS A 248 17.38 -14.98 -3.44
CA LYS A 248 17.49 -16.09 -2.48
C LYS A 248 17.50 -15.63 -1.03
N ILE A 249 16.51 -14.83 -0.63
CA ILE A 249 16.31 -14.46 0.78
C ILE A 249 14.98 -15.03 1.29
N PRO A 250 14.80 -15.22 2.61
CA PRO A 250 13.54 -15.66 3.17
C PRO A 250 12.36 -14.81 2.70
N ILE A 251 11.23 -15.45 2.41
CA ILE A 251 10.02 -14.74 1.93
C ILE A 251 9.60 -13.66 2.93
N ASN A 252 9.65 -13.96 4.24
CA ASN A 252 9.30 -12.99 5.29
C ASN A 252 10.11 -11.69 5.20
N ASP A 253 11.40 -11.75 4.86
CA ASP A 253 12.23 -10.56 4.70
C ASP A 253 11.84 -9.75 3.46
N ARG A 254 11.54 -10.44 2.33
CA ARG A 254 10.99 -9.77 1.13
C ARG A 254 9.68 -9.06 1.43
N VAL A 255 8.82 -9.72 2.21
CA VAL A 255 7.53 -9.18 2.66
C VAL A 255 7.74 -7.95 3.54
N LYS A 256 8.69 -7.96 4.48
CA LYS A 256 9.05 -6.79 5.29
C LYS A 256 9.58 -5.63 4.42
N ILE A 257 10.44 -5.90 3.44
CA ILE A 257 10.91 -4.86 2.51
C ILE A 257 9.74 -4.24 1.74
N LEU A 258 8.85 -5.07 1.17
CA LEU A 258 7.67 -4.59 0.45
C LEU A 258 6.74 -3.77 1.35
N ARG A 259 6.51 -4.24 2.58
CA ARG A 259 5.69 -3.60 3.61
C ARG A 259 6.13 -2.16 3.87
N PHE A 260 7.41 -1.94 4.17
CA PHE A 260 7.89 -0.63 4.61
C PHE A 260 8.42 0.26 3.47
N LEU A 261 8.98 -0.31 2.40
CA LEU A 261 9.46 0.49 1.27
C LEU A 261 8.33 0.99 0.38
N TYR A 262 7.29 0.17 0.18
CA TYR A 262 6.18 0.46 -0.74
C TYR A 262 4.84 0.74 -0.06
N ASN A 263 4.83 0.89 1.27
CA ASN A 263 3.62 1.09 2.07
C ASN A 263 2.57 -0.02 1.84
N GLU A 264 3.00 -1.27 1.65
CA GLU A 264 2.13 -2.41 1.34
C GLU A 264 1.74 -3.19 2.60
N ARG A 265 1.57 -2.52 3.75
CA ARG A 265 1.30 -3.19 5.03
C ARG A 265 0.03 -4.03 4.96
N HIS A 266 -1.07 -3.49 4.43
CA HIS A 266 -2.30 -4.23 4.20
C HIS A 266 -2.11 -5.47 3.31
N LYS A 267 -1.46 -5.33 2.14
CA LYS A 267 -1.27 -6.47 1.20
C LYS A 267 -0.33 -7.55 1.74
N THR A 268 0.59 -7.16 2.63
CA THR A 268 1.55 -8.06 3.26
C THR A 268 1.05 -8.68 4.55
N GLU A 269 -0.14 -8.31 5.04
CA GLU A 269 -0.76 -8.96 6.18
C GLU A 269 -1.10 -10.41 5.88
N ARG A 270 -0.78 -11.31 6.81
CA ARG A 270 -1.02 -12.75 6.64
C ARG A 270 -2.53 -13.03 6.51
N LYS A 271 -2.88 -13.86 5.54
CA LYS A 271 -4.22 -14.42 5.32
C LYS A 271 -4.12 -15.93 5.26
N LEU A 272 -5.16 -16.63 5.71
CA LEU A 272 -5.29 -18.09 5.60
C LEU A 272 -6.02 -18.48 4.31
N TRP A 273 -6.89 -17.60 3.79
CA TRP A 273 -7.63 -17.83 2.56
C TRP A 273 -7.50 -16.63 1.60
N SER A 274 -7.79 -16.85 0.32
CA SER A 274 -7.81 -15.75 -0.67
C SER A 274 -9.03 -14.85 -0.52
N ASP A 275 -8.88 -13.62 -0.98
CA ASP A 275 -9.91 -12.58 -1.14
C ASP A 275 -10.14 -12.20 -2.62
N ASP A 276 -9.57 -12.91 -3.59
CA ASP A 276 -9.52 -12.51 -5.00
C ASP A 276 -10.87 -12.16 -5.68
N ASN A 277 -12.01 -12.60 -5.15
CA ASN A 277 -13.33 -12.35 -5.75
C ASN A 277 -14.24 -11.55 -4.80
N LEU A 278 -13.66 -10.99 -3.73
CA LEU A 278 -14.39 -10.23 -2.73
C LEU A 278 -14.44 -8.75 -3.11
N SER A 279 -15.58 -8.14 -2.88
CA SER A 279 -15.80 -6.69 -2.99
C SER A 279 -16.65 -6.22 -1.82
N THR A 280 -16.42 -4.99 -1.36
CA THR A 280 -17.34 -4.32 -0.45
C THR A 280 -18.47 -3.74 -1.31
N SER A 281 -19.70 -4.18 -1.09
CA SER A 281 -20.87 -3.77 -1.90
C SER A 281 -21.63 -2.60 -1.28
N ASP A 282 -21.74 -2.58 0.05
CA ASP A 282 -22.57 -1.63 0.78
C ASP A 282 -21.96 -1.31 2.15
N ILE A 283 -22.09 -0.05 2.57
CA ILE A 283 -21.59 0.46 3.85
C ILE A 283 -22.69 1.29 4.51
N VAL A 284 -22.98 1.02 5.78
CA VAL A 284 -23.83 1.89 6.61
C VAL A 284 -22.97 2.50 7.71
N THR A 285 -22.86 3.83 7.71
CA THR A 285 -22.06 4.59 8.67
C THR A 285 -22.99 5.39 9.59
N ASN A 286 -23.08 4.98 10.85
CA ASN A 286 -23.82 5.69 11.89
C ASN A 286 -22.84 6.45 12.79
N VAL A 287 -22.97 7.77 12.86
CA VAL A 287 -22.12 8.65 13.66
C VAL A 287 -22.98 9.36 14.70
N ARG A 288 -22.64 9.21 15.98
CA ARG A 288 -23.18 10.05 17.05
C ARG A 288 -22.10 10.99 17.55
N LEU A 289 -22.37 12.28 17.43
CA LEU A 289 -21.43 13.34 17.81
C LEU A 289 -21.74 13.84 19.21
N TYR A 290 -20.69 14.03 20.01
CA TYR A 290 -20.74 14.63 21.34
C TYR A 290 -19.80 15.86 21.42
N PRO A 291 -20.12 16.97 20.74
CA PRO A 291 -19.20 18.11 20.59
C PRO A 291 -18.70 18.72 21.91
N LYS A 292 -19.55 18.79 22.94
CA LYS A 292 -19.19 19.30 24.28
C LYS A 292 -18.15 18.43 25.00
N TYR A 293 -18.05 17.16 24.62
CA TYR A 293 -17.08 16.20 25.17
C TYR A 293 -15.91 15.95 24.22
N ARG A 294 -15.92 16.56 23.03
CA ARG A 294 -14.91 16.36 21.97
C ARG A 294 -14.80 14.90 21.54
N LEU A 295 -15.92 14.19 21.49
CA LEU A 295 -15.98 12.77 21.14
C LEU A 295 -17.01 12.51 20.03
N ALA A 296 -16.79 11.42 19.30
CA ALA A 296 -17.73 10.80 18.39
C ALA A 296 -17.76 9.29 18.63
N TYR A 297 -18.92 8.69 18.43
CA TYR A 297 -19.07 7.25 18.32
C TYR A 297 -19.52 6.91 16.90
N THR A 298 -18.78 6.05 16.22
CA THR A 298 -19.01 5.69 14.82
C THR A 298 -19.16 4.19 14.69
N GLU A 299 -20.31 3.73 14.20
CA GLU A 299 -20.52 2.33 13.80
C GLU A 299 -20.52 2.24 12.28
N LYS A 300 -19.73 1.31 11.74
CA LYS A 300 -19.76 0.95 10.33
C LYS A 300 -20.20 -0.49 10.18
N VAL A 301 -21.23 -0.70 9.37
CA VAL A 301 -21.68 -2.02 8.92
C VAL A 301 -21.27 -2.19 7.47
N PHE A 302 -20.60 -3.29 7.17
CA PHE A 302 -20.10 -3.61 5.83
C PHE A 302 -20.78 -4.85 5.29
N LYS A 303 -21.13 -4.82 4.00
CA LYS A 303 -21.50 -6.02 3.25
C LYS A 303 -20.39 -6.39 2.26
N ILE A 304 -20.00 -7.66 2.30
CA ILE A 304 -18.94 -8.25 1.51
C ILE A 304 -19.57 -9.21 0.51
N HIS A 305 -19.49 -8.85 -0.76
CA HIS A 305 -19.97 -9.69 -1.85
C HIS A 305 -18.85 -10.58 -2.39
N ASN A 306 -19.16 -11.86 -2.65
CA ASN A 306 -18.25 -12.79 -3.31
C ASN A 306 -18.76 -13.13 -4.72
N SER A 307 -18.09 -12.57 -5.72
CA SER A 307 -18.46 -12.69 -7.14
C SER A 307 -18.08 -14.03 -7.80
N ARG A 308 -17.62 -15.02 -7.03
CA ARG A 308 -17.17 -16.30 -7.59
C ARG A 308 -18.35 -17.09 -8.16
N VAL A 309 -18.27 -17.41 -9.45
CA VAL A 309 -19.30 -18.16 -10.19
C VAL A 309 -19.41 -19.64 -9.75
N GLN A 310 -18.32 -20.27 -9.32
CA GLN A 310 -18.31 -21.68 -8.91
C GLN A 310 -18.69 -21.85 -7.43
N ARG A 311 -19.87 -22.43 -7.17
CA ARG A 311 -20.38 -22.69 -5.80
C ARG A 311 -19.57 -23.71 -5.00
N PHE A 312 -18.96 -24.71 -5.65
CA PHE A 312 -18.17 -25.76 -4.98
C PHE A 312 -16.73 -25.35 -4.61
N GLY A 313 -16.42 -24.06 -4.59
CA GLY A 313 -15.08 -23.55 -4.28
C GLY A 313 -14.84 -23.38 -2.78
N ARG A 314 -13.57 -23.40 -2.37
CA ARG A 314 -13.16 -23.08 -0.98
C ARG A 314 -13.63 -21.67 -0.57
N PRO A 315 -14.15 -21.46 0.65
CA PRO A 315 -14.53 -20.13 1.13
C PRO A 315 -13.35 -19.15 1.11
N GLN A 316 -13.68 -17.85 1.07
CA GLN A 316 -12.72 -16.76 1.04
C GLN A 316 -12.68 -16.03 2.39
N GLU A 317 -11.60 -15.30 2.65
CA GLU A 317 -11.38 -14.51 3.87
C GLU A 317 -11.19 -13.06 3.45
N ALA A 318 -12.02 -12.15 3.99
CA ALA A 318 -11.83 -10.73 3.78
C ALA A 318 -10.87 -10.17 4.84
N LEU A 319 -10.02 -9.24 4.43
CA LEU A 319 -9.14 -8.48 5.30
C LEU A 319 -9.47 -6.99 5.16
N TYR A 320 -9.70 -6.32 6.28
CA TYR A 320 -9.81 -4.87 6.35
C TYR A 320 -8.68 -4.30 7.21
N THR A 321 -8.17 -3.12 6.86
CA THR A 321 -7.26 -2.33 7.70
C THR A 321 -7.85 -0.93 7.86
N PHE A 322 -8.23 -0.57 9.07
CA PHE A 322 -8.78 0.72 9.44
C PHE A 322 -7.67 1.65 9.91
N HIS A 323 -7.73 2.91 9.46
CA HIS A 323 -6.84 3.99 9.90
C HIS A 323 -7.60 4.89 10.87
N LEU A 324 -7.09 4.99 12.09
CA LEU A 324 -7.76 5.70 13.18
C LEU A 324 -7.08 7.05 13.46
N PRO A 325 -7.81 8.07 13.94
CA PRO A 325 -7.19 9.26 14.49
C PRO A 325 -6.54 8.98 15.85
N GLU A 326 -5.60 9.83 16.26
CA GLU A 326 -4.91 9.72 17.56
C GLU A 326 -5.92 9.70 18.72
N GLY A 327 -5.79 8.72 19.62
CA GLY A 327 -6.66 8.57 20.79
C GLY A 327 -8.01 7.92 20.48
N ALA A 328 -8.23 7.42 19.27
CA ALA A 328 -9.37 6.57 18.95
C ALA A 328 -9.22 5.16 19.52
N VAL A 329 -10.34 4.49 19.75
CA VAL A 329 -10.38 3.08 20.18
C VAL A 329 -11.48 2.32 19.45
N VAL A 330 -11.28 1.02 19.24
CA VAL A 330 -12.35 0.11 18.82
C VAL A 330 -13.18 -0.23 20.04
N SER A 331 -14.47 0.09 20.00
CA SER A 331 -15.38 -0.02 21.14
C SER A 331 -16.45 -1.10 20.95
N SER A 332 -16.72 -1.56 19.73
CA SER A 332 -17.61 -2.69 19.48
C SER A 332 -17.26 -3.42 18.18
N ALA A 333 -17.68 -4.68 18.07
CA ALA A 333 -17.55 -5.46 16.85
C ALA A 333 -18.55 -6.61 16.84
N SER A 334 -19.08 -6.94 15.67
CA SER A 334 -20.10 -8.00 15.53
C SER A 334 -20.08 -8.62 14.14
N LEU A 335 -20.53 -9.86 14.05
CA LEU A 335 -20.63 -10.63 12.81
C LEU A 335 -22.04 -11.18 12.69
N TRP A 336 -22.63 -11.11 11.50
CA TRP A 336 -23.91 -11.76 11.25
C TRP A 336 -23.68 -13.24 10.95
N VAL A 337 -24.36 -14.11 11.69
CA VAL A 337 -24.32 -15.56 11.53
C VAL A 337 -25.77 -16.04 11.45
N GLU A 338 -26.14 -16.68 10.35
CA GLU A 338 -27.52 -17.16 10.11
C GLU A 338 -28.58 -16.04 10.23
N GLY A 339 -28.22 -14.81 9.84
CA GLY A 339 -29.10 -13.64 9.91
C GLY A 339 -29.14 -12.92 11.26
N GLU A 340 -28.52 -13.48 12.30
CA GLU A 340 -28.47 -12.87 13.64
C GLU A 340 -27.14 -12.16 13.90
N GLU A 341 -27.19 -10.96 14.49
CA GLU A 341 -26.01 -10.22 14.90
C GLU A 341 -25.38 -10.87 16.15
N ARG A 342 -24.13 -11.33 16.05
CA ARG A 342 -23.38 -11.90 17.18
C ARG A 342 -22.19 -11.00 17.56
N PRO A 343 -22.11 -10.51 18.82
CA PRO A 343 -21.03 -9.63 19.25
C PRO A 343 -19.71 -10.40 19.42
N ALA A 344 -18.60 -9.70 19.16
CA ALA A 344 -17.26 -10.22 19.41
C ALA A 344 -16.84 -10.05 20.87
N TYR A 345 -15.97 -10.95 21.35
CA TYR A 345 -15.38 -10.90 22.69
C TYR A 345 -13.96 -10.32 22.65
N LEU A 346 -13.65 -9.39 23.54
CA LEU A 346 -12.31 -8.84 23.70
C LEU A 346 -11.41 -9.82 24.48
N THR A 347 -10.21 -10.10 23.96
CA THR A 347 -9.20 -10.97 24.62
C THR A 347 -7.79 -10.56 24.20
N THR A 348 -6.75 -11.21 24.73
CA THR A 348 -5.35 -10.92 24.37
C THR A 348 -5.04 -11.37 22.94
N LYS A 349 -4.13 -10.66 22.25
CA LYS A 349 -3.71 -10.95 20.86
C LYS A 349 -3.35 -12.42 20.64
N SER A 350 -2.50 -12.99 21.51
CA SER A 350 -2.07 -14.40 21.40
C SER A 350 -3.21 -15.41 21.57
N LYS A 351 -4.16 -15.14 22.48
CA LYS A 351 -5.35 -15.97 22.68
C LYS A 351 -6.30 -15.88 21.48
N ALA A 352 -6.50 -14.66 20.96
CA ALA A 352 -7.33 -14.40 19.78
C ALA A 352 -6.75 -15.10 18.52
N ASP A 353 -5.45 -14.96 18.28
CA ASP A 353 -4.74 -15.60 17.16
C ASP A 353 -4.81 -17.13 17.21
N SER A 354 -4.58 -17.71 18.38
CA SER A 354 -4.61 -19.17 18.58
C SER A 354 -6.01 -19.73 18.35
N ALA A 355 -7.03 -19.07 18.91
CA ALA A 355 -8.43 -19.42 18.69
C ALA A 355 -8.80 -19.30 17.20
N TYR A 356 -8.40 -18.22 16.53
CA TYR A 356 -8.66 -18.02 15.10
C TYR A 356 -8.04 -19.10 14.23
N GLN A 357 -6.77 -19.45 14.47
CA GLN A 357 -6.10 -20.49 13.68
C GLN A 357 -6.72 -21.87 13.87
N ALA A 358 -7.17 -22.20 15.10
CA ALA A 358 -7.92 -23.43 15.36
C ALA A 358 -9.27 -23.42 14.61
N ILE A 359 -10.02 -22.33 14.74
CA ILE A 359 -11.37 -22.19 14.18
C ILE A 359 -11.35 -22.12 12.64
N VAL A 360 -10.47 -21.33 12.03
CA VAL A 360 -10.41 -21.12 10.57
C VAL A 360 -9.58 -22.19 9.87
N GLY A 361 -8.49 -22.62 10.49
CA GLY A 361 -7.55 -23.58 9.92
C GLY A 361 -8.01 -25.03 10.02
N ARG A 362 -8.79 -25.39 11.05
CA ARG A 362 -9.25 -26.77 11.29
C ARG A 362 -10.76 -26.90 11.21
N GLU A 363 -11.50 -26.06 11.94
CA GLU A 363 -12.97 -26.23 12.12
C GLU A 363 -13.81 -25.57 11.02
N ARG A 364 -13.26 -24.56 10.32
CA ARG A 364 -13.90 -23.73 9.29
C ARG A 364 -15.23 -23.08 9.73
N ARG A 365 -15.30 -22.57 10.96
CA ARG A 365 -16.48 -21.83 11.46
C ARG A 365 -16.37 -20.32 11.20
N ASP A 366 -17.30 -19.51 11.74
CA ASP A 366 -17.53 -18.07 11.51
C ASP A 366 -16.79 -17.09 12.47
N PRO A 367 -15.48 -16.81 12.33
CA PRO A 367 -14.84 -15.80 13.16
C PRO A 367 -14.74 -14.44 12.47
N LEU A 368 -14.95 -13.42 13.28
CA LEU A 368 -14.43 -12.07 13.11
C LEU A 368 -13.23 -11.93 14.06
N LEU A 369 -12.07 -11.58 13.52
CA LEU A 369 -10.86 -11.31 14.32
C LEU A 369 -10.43 -9.88 14.13
N ILE A 370 -10.33 -9.13 15.23
CA ILE A 370 -9.84 -7.75 15.23
C ILE A 370 -8.51 -7.70 15.97
N HIS A 371 -7.49 -7.12 15.34
CA HIS A 371 -6.20 -6.89 15.95
C HIS A 371 -5.80 -5.42 15.90
N TRP A 372 -5.48 -4.89 17.08
CA TRP A 372 -4.72 -3.65 17.18
C TRP A 372 -3.31 -3.87 16.66
N GLN A 373 -2.87 -3.00 15.75
CA GLN A 373 -1.48 -2.91 15.31
C GLN A 373 -0.82 -1.72 16.02
N GLU A 374 0.50 -1.73 16.19
CA GLU A 374 1.21 -0.60 16.83
C GLU A 374 0.92 0.72 16.06
N GLY A 375 0.66 1.80 16.80
CA GLY A 375 0.11 3.07 16.29
C GLY A 375 -1.42 3.06 16.13
N ASN A 376 -1.93 3.88 15.20
CA ASN A 376 -3.37 4.10 14.99
C ASN A 376 -4.00 3.20 13.91
N ARG A 377 -3.72 1.89 13.93
CA ARG A 377 -4.24 0.95 12.92
C ARG A 377 -4.88 -0.27 13.53
N VAL A 378 -5.96 -0.72 12.89
CA VAL A 378 -6.68 -1.93 13.28
C VAL A 378 -6.93 -2.81 12.06
N THR A 379 -6.63 -4.09 12.18
CA THR A 379 -6.98 -5.07 11.14
C THR A 379 -8.18 -5.91 11.56
N ALA A 380 -9.08 -6.17 10.61
CA ALA A 380 -10.19 -7.09 10.80
C ALA A 380 -10.13 -8.21 9.75
N ARG A 381 -10.21 -9.46 10.19
CA ARG A 381 -10.34 -10.64 9.31
C ARG A 381 -11.73 -11.24 9.45
N ILE A 382 -12.39 -11.47 8.32
CA ILE A 382 -13.77 -11.96 8.25
C ILE A 382 -13.80 -13.25 7.43
N PHE A 383 -14.27 -14.32 8.04
CA PHE A 383 -14.44 -15.62 7.40
C PHE A 383 -15.73 -16.31 7.89
N PRO A 384 -16.35 -17.20 7.11
CA PRO A 384 -16.17 -17.40 5.67
C PRO A 384 -16.92 -16.35 4.84
N CYS A 385 -16.39 -16.02 3.66
CA CYS A 385 -17.10 -15.30 2.61
C CYS A 385 -17.42 -16.29 1.48
N THR A 386 -18.67 -16.75 1.39
CA THR A 386 -19.15 -17.68 0.36
C THR A 386 -19.87 -16.94 -0.78
N PRO A 387 -20.06 -17.54 -1.97
CA PRO A 387 -20.83 -16.92 -3.05
C PRO A 387 -22.35 -16.97 -2.85
N ASP A 388 -22.82 -17.69 -1.82
CA ASP A 388 -24.25 -17.95 -1.61
C ASP A 388 -24.96 -16.77 -0.94
N GLU A 389 -24.26 -16.06 -0.04
CA GLU A 389 -24.79 -14.89 0.67
C GLU A 389 -23.70 -13.82 0.87
N ASP A 390 -24.11 -12.55 0.89
CA ASP A 390 -23.22 -11.46 1.25
C ASP A 390 -22.88 -11.54 2.74
N ARG A 391 -21.58 -11.49 3.06
CA ARG A 391 -21.12 -11.56 4.44
C ARG A 391 -21.18 -10.18 5.08
N GLN A 392 -21.81 -10.07 6.25
CA GLN A 392 -21.97 -8.80 6.95
C GLN A 392 -21.22 -8.76 8.27
N PHE A 393 -20.51 -7.66 8.54
CA PHE A 393 -19.88 -7.39 9.84
C PHE A 393 -20.06 -5.93 10.25
N LYS A 394 -19.97 -5.67 11.56
CA LYS A 394 -20.03 -4.34 12.17
C LYS A 394 -18.78 -4.09 12.99
N ILE A 395 -18.30 -2.86 12.96
CA ILE A 395 -17.24 -2.37 13.84
C ILE A 395 -17.58 -0.96 14.32
N GLY A 396 -17.41 -0.74 15.62
CA GLY A 396 -17.64 0.52 16.30
C GLY A 396 -16.35 1.15 16.79
N PHE A 397 -16.24 2.46 16.62
CA PHE A 397 -15.10 3.27 17.02
C PHE A 397 -15.56 4.40 17.93
N THR A 398 -14.81 4.67 18.99
CA THR A 398 -14.93 5.91 19.76
C THR A 398 -13.73 6.77 19.42
N THR A 399 -13.96 7.95 18.86
CA THR A 399 -12.89 8.83 18.38
C THR A 399 -12.97 10.23 18.97
N PRO A 400 -11.84 10.88 19.24
CA PRO A 400 -11.83 12.30 19.56
C PRO A 400 -12.19 13.14 18.32
N LEU A 401 -12.87 14.26 18.56
CA LEU A 401 -13.09 15.29 17.54
C LEU A 401 -11.90 16.24 17.54
N ARG A 402 -11.29 16.42 16.36
CA ARG A 402 -10.14 17.29 16.21
C ARG A 402 -10.53 18.75 16.45
N LYS A 403 -9.75 19.48 17.24
CA LYS A 403 -9.96 20.92 17.46
C LYS A 403 -9.03 21.74 16.55
N VAL A 404 -9.62 22.62 15.74
CA VAL A 404 -8.87 23.56 14.88
C VAL A 404 -9.42 24.97 15.10
N GLY A 405 -8.68 25.79 15.84
CA GLY A 405 -9.16 27.09 16.29
C GLY A 405 -10.49 26.97 17.04
N ASN A 406 -11.52 27.65 16.53
CA ASN A 406 -12.88 27.64 17.09
C ASN A 406 -13.81 26.58 16.45
N GLN A 407 -13.26 25.66 15.65
CA GLN A 407 -14.01 24.60 14.99
C GLN A 407 -13.62 23.22 15.52
N LEU A 408 -14.57 22.30 15.39
CA LEU A 408 -14.39 20.87 15.54
C LEU A 408 -14.41 20.20 14.17
N GLN A 409 -13.60 19.17 14.02
CA GLN A 409 -13.56 18.34 12.83
C GLN A 409 -13.77 16.87 13.21
N TYR A 410 -14.77 16.25 12.60
CA TYR A 410 -14.94 14.80 12.59
C TYR A 410 -14.28 14.24 11.32
N GLU A 411 -13.40 13.26 11.46
CA GLU A 411 -12.71 12.60 10.36
C GLU A 411 -13.30 11.19 10.16
N ASN A 412 -13.62 10.81 8.91
CA ASN A 412 -14.10 9.46 8.60
C ASN A 412 -13.05 8.40 8.96
N ILE A 413 -13.50 7.24 9.44
CA ILE A 413 -12.64 6.09 9.65
C ILE A 413 -12.42 5.40 8.31
N ASP A 414 -11.30 5.73 7.68
CA ASP A 414 -10.90 5.19 6.38
C ASP A 414 -10.43 3.72 6.50
N PHE A 415 -10.52 2.98 5.39
CA PHE A 415 -10.10 1.59 5.36
C PHE A 415 -9.45 1.15 4.04
N GLU A 416 -8.54 0.19 4.14
CA GLU A 416 -8.12 -0.68 3.05
C GLU A 416 -8.86 -2.01 3.15
N GLY A 417 -9.23 -2.63 2.04
CA GLY A 417 -9.94 -3.91 2.03
C GLY A 417 -10.30 -4.40 0.63
N PRO A 418 -11.22 -5.39 0.52
CA PRO A 418 -11.75 -5.85 -0.76
C PRO A 418 -12.28 -4.70 -1.61
N TYR A 419 -12.29 -4.88 -2.94
CA TYR A 419 -12.62 -3.82 -3.90
C TYR A 419 -13.90 -3.07 -3.51
N TRP A 420 -13.78 -1.76 -3.25
CA TRP A 420 -14.86 -0.94 -2.67
C TRP A 420 -15.25 0.25 -3.55
N LYS A 421 -14.63 0.47 -4.71
CA LYS A 421 -14.85 1.68 -5.54
C LYS A 421 -16.27 1.82 -6.09
N THR A 422 -17.05 0.74 -6.07
CA THR A 422 -18.46 0.72 -6.48
C THR A 422 -19.40 0.56 -5.29
N ALA A 423 -18.89 0.63 -4.06
CA ALA A 423 -19.70 0.49 -2.86
C ALA A 423 -20.64 1.69 -2.71
N GLU A 424 -21.89 1.43 -2.35
CA GLU A 424 -22.79 2.46 -1.86
C GLU A 424 -22.53 2.71 -0.36
N GLU A 425 -22.74 3.94 0.09
CA GLU A 425 -22.70 4.32 1.50
C GLU A 425 -23.98 5.07 1.89
N SER A 426 -24.57 4.66 3.01
CA SER A 426 -25.56 5.45 3.74
C SER A 426 -24.93 6.01 5.00
N ILE A 427 -24.95 7.33 5.16
CA ILE A 427 -24.38 8.04 6.31
C ILE A 427 -25.52 8.62 7.14
N HIS A 428 -25.57 8.26 8.42
CA HIS A 428 -26.49 8.79 9.40
C HIS A 428 -25.70 9.48 10.51
N ILE A 429 -25.92 10.77 10.71
CA ILE A 429 -25.28 11.53 11.79
C ILE A 429 -26.36 12.03 12.73
N VAL A 430 -26.12 11.83 14.02
CA VAL A 430 -26.95 12.34 15.12
C VAL A 430 -26.11 13.26 15.98
N CYS A 431 -26.60 14.49 16.21
CA CYS A 431 -26.00 15.43 17.15
C CYS A 431 -27.12 16.13 17.93
N ASP A 432 -27.31 15.77 19.20
CA ASP A 432 -28.44 16.25 20.02
C ASP A 432 -28.51 17.78 20.13
N SER A 433 -27.37 18.48 20.03
CA SER A 433 -27.30 19.95 20.06
C SER A 433 -27.42 20.63 18.68
N GLY A 434 -27.56 19.85 17.61
CA GLY A 434 -27.41 20.31 16.23
C GLY A 434 -25.95 20.65 15.86
N LEU A 435 -25.70 20.85 14.56
CA LEU A 435 -24.40 21.24 14.01
C LEU A 435 -24.48 22.68 13.47
N LYS A 436 -23.75 23.61 14.08
CA LYS A 436 -23.66 25.01 13.64
C LYS A 436 -22.50 25.18 12.66
N ASN A 437 -22.72 25.97 11.61
CA ASN A 437 -21.75 26.23 10.54
C ASN A 437 -21.14 24.93 9.97
N LEU A 438 -22.00 23.92 9.76
CA LEU A 438 -21.58 22.64 9.19
C LEU A 438 -21.02 22.85 7.78
N SER A 439 -19.76 22.52 7.59
CA SER A 439 -19.14 22.32 6.29
C SER A 439 -18.91 20.83 6.07
N SER A 440 -19.37 20.35 4.92
CA SER A 440 -19.32 18.95 4.52
C SER A 440 -19.19 18.85 3.01
N PRO A 441 -18.49 17.82 2.49
CA PRO A 441 -18.54 17.51 1.05
C PRO A 441 -19.90 16.93 0.61
N PHE A 442 -20.81 16.61 1.53
CA PHE A 442 -22.09 16.00 1.22
C PHE A 442 -23.26 16.97 1.36
N SER A 443 -24.25 16.81 0.49
CA SER A 443 -25.56 17.45 0.62
C SER A 443 -26.47 16.61 1.51
N PHE A 444 -26.32 16.75 2.83
CA PHE A 444 -27.15 16.02 3.79
C PHE A 444 -28.61 16.48 3.75
N ARG A 445 -29.55 15.52 3.80
CA ARG A 445 -30.92 15.79 4.19
C ARG A 445 -30.98 15.89 5.71
N GLN A 446 -31.38 17.05 6.21
CA GLN A 446 -31.52 17.30 7.64
C GLN A 446 -32.98 17.13 8.08
N ASP A 447 -33.19 16.41 9.19
CA ASP A 447 -34.46 16.31 9.90
C ASP A 447 -34.20 16.48 11.40
N GLY A 448 -34.47 17.69 11.91
CA GLY A 448 -34.10 18.09 13.27
C GLY A 448 -32.59 17.99 13.53
N THR A 449 -32.21 17.08 14.42
CA THR A 449 -30.83 16.78 14.83
C THR A 449 -30.18 15.63 14.04
N ASN A 450 -30.91 15.07 13.07
CA ASN A 450 -30.45 13.97 12.22
C ASN A 450 -30.03 14.49 10.85
N TYR A 451 -28.90 14.01 10.35
CA TYR A 451 -28.38 14.31 9.03
C TYR A 451 -28.17 13.00 8.27
N THR A 452 -28.75 12.89 7.08
CA THR A 452 -28.74 11.66 6.29
C THR A 452 -28.23 11.89 4.87
N TYR A 453 -27.38 10.99 4.41
CA TYR A 453 -26.84 10.98 3.05
C TYR A 453 -26.87 9.56 2.51
N LYS A 454 -27.09 9.43 1.20
CA LYS A 454 -26.91 8.19 0.46
C LYS A 454 -26.20 8.49 -0.85
N GLY A 455 -25.16 7.72 -1.17
CA GLY A 455 -24.43 7.84 -2.43
C GLY A 455 -23.32 6.81 -2.54
N TYR A 456 -22.31 7.07 -3.36
CA TYR A 456 -21.13 6.22 -3.42
C TYR A 456 -20.23 6.46 -2.20
N TYR A 457 -19.55 5.41 -1.75
CA TYR A 457 -18.53 5.54 -0.72
C TYR A 457 -17.36 6.40 -1.21
N TYR A 458 -16.94 7.33 -0.36
CA TYR A 458 -15.71 8.10 -0.55
C TYR A 458 -14.82 7.89 0.67
N SER A 459 -13.56 7.53 0.44
CA SER A 459 -12.61 7.23 1.52
C SER A 459 -12.27 8.45 2.38
N GLN A 460 -12.03 9.60 1.75
CA GLN A 460 -11.54 10.80 2.41
C GLN A 460 -12.63 11.87 2.51
N TRP A 461 -13.35 11.91 3.64
CA TRP A 461 -14.23 13.01 3.98
C TRP A 461 -14.13 13.36 5.46
N ALA A 462 -14.45 14.61 5.76
CA ALA A 462 -14.53 15.14 7.11
C ALA A 462 -15.70 16.11 7.20
N LEU A 463 -16.18 16.33 8.43
CA LEU A 463 -17.17 17.35 8.74
C LEU A 463 -16.50 18.39 9.61
N THR A 464 -16.70 19.67 9.33
CA THR A 464 -16.30 20.74 10.24
C THR A 464 -17.51 21.52 10.71
N PHE A 465 -17.52 21.90 11.98
CA PHE A 465 -18.61 22.64 12.61
C PHE A 465 -18.07 23.42 13.81
N ASP A 466 -18.85 24.36 14.33
CA ASP A 466 -18.41 25.17 15.47
C ASP A 466 -18.11 24.32 16.71
N ALA A 467 -17.07 24.71 17.44
CA ALA A 467 -16.69 24.07 18.68
C ALA A 467 -17.46 24.68 19.87
N PRO A 468 -18.44 23.98 20.48
CA PRO A 468 -19.10 24.51 21.67
C PRO A 468 -18.16 24.48 22.89
N PRO A 469 -18.50 25.23 23.97
CA PRO A 469 -17.83 25.12 25.24
C PRO A 469 -17.79 23.67 25.75
N LEU A 470 -16.70 23.31 26.43
CA LEU A 470 -16.57 21.99 27.04
C LEU A 470 -17.63 21.78 28.12
N SER A 471 -18.07 20.52 28.27
CA SER A 471 -18.96 20.16 29.37
C SER A 471 -18.29 20.37 30.72
N GLN A 472 -18.98 21.02 31.65
CA GLN A 472 -18.55 21.16 33.04
C GLN A 472 -18.91 19.94 33.90
N ALA A 473 -19.69 19.01 33.35
CA ALA A 473 -20.09 17.80 34.07
C ALA A 473 -18.88 16.90 34.31
N ALA A 474 -18.71 16.48 35.57
CA ALA A 474 -17.77 15.41 35.91
C ALA A 474 -18.38 14.05 35.56
N PHE A 475 -17.55 13.09 35.15
CA PHE A 475 -17.96 11.69 35.00
C PHE A 475 -17.17 10.81 35.97
N SER A 476 -17.77 9.72 36.43
CA SER A 476 -17.14 8.77 37.35
C SER A 476 -16.80 7.46 36.66
N PHE A 477 -15.63 6.92 36.97
CA PHE A 477 -15.20 5.60 36.49
C PHE A 477 -14.29 4.96 37.55
N HIS A 478 -14.59 3.72 37.93
CA HIS A 478 -13.91 2.99 39.03
C HIS A 478 -13.70 3.82 40.31
N GLY A 479 -14.69 4.61 40.72
CA GLY A 479 -14.64 5.42 41.94
C GLY A 479 -13.80 6.71 41.85
N LYS A 480 -13.16 6.99 40.71
CA LYS A 480 -12.52 8.29 40.42
C LYS A 480 -13.47 9.21 39.67
N TYR A 481 -13.31 10.51 39.87
CA TYR A 481 -14.04 11.55 39.13
C TYR A 481 -13.12 12.23 38.12
N TYR A 482 -13.63 12.49 36.93
CA TYR A 482 -12.88 13.09 35.84
C TYR A 482 -13.59 14.34 35.34
N ARG A 483 -12.82 15.38 35.03
CA ARG A 483 -13.29 16.63 34.41
C ARG A 483 -12.53 16.92 33.12
N LEU A 484 -13.24 17.54 32.17
CA LEU A 484 -12.67 18.02 30.92
C LEU A 484 -12.32 19.50 31.05
N LEU A 485 -11.04 19.82 30.85
CA LEU A 485 -10.53 21.19 30.79
C LEU A 485 -10.02 21.49 29.39
N PRO A 486 -10.04 22.77 28.94
CA PRO A 486 -9.40 23.14 27.70
C PRO A 486 -7.89 22.97 27.82
N TYR A 487 -7.27 22.33 26.82
CA TYR A 487 -5.80 22.31 26.74
C TYR A 487 -5.30 23.68 26.26
N LEU A 488 -4.45 24.30 27.06
CA LEU A 488 -3.79 25.56 26.76
C LEU A 488 -2.28 25.31 26.73
N PRO A 489 -1.65 25.27 25.54
CA PRO A 489 -0.22 25.01 25.43
C PRO A 489 0.58 26.09 26.15
N GLU A 490 1.41 25.68 27.09
CA GLU A 490 2.36 26.54 27.80
C GLU A 490 3.78 26.28 27.32
N LYS A 491 4.63 27.30 27.38
CA LYS A 491 6.06 27.19 27.06
C LYS A 491 6.87 27.37 28.33
N GLU A 492 7.90 26.56 28.50
CA GLU A 492 8.94 26.68 29.51
C GLU A 492 10.28 27.08 28.87
N SER A 493 11.19 27.63 29.68
CA SER A 493 12.56 27.83 29.23
C SER A 493 13.22 26.48 28.98
N PHE A 494 13.82 26.33 27.80
CA PHE A 494 14.53 25.13 27.40
C PHE A 494 15.65 25.49 26.44
N ALA A 495 16.89 25.32 26.91
CA ALA A 495 18.11 25.52 26.12
C ALA A 495 18.86 24.18 26.07
N PRO A 496 18.60 23.32 25.07
CA PRO A 496 19.22 22.01 24.99
C PRO A 496 20.73 22.13 24.73
N ASP A 497 21.49 21.26 25.37
CA ASP A 497 22.93 21.11 25.17
C ASP A 497 23.25 20.34 23.90
N TYR A 498 22.38 19.39 23.54
CA TYR A 498 22.56 18.47 22.41
C TYR A 498 21.39 18.55 21.44
N TYR A 499 21.71 18.76 20.16
CA TYR A 499 20.73 18.78 19.07
C TYR A 499 20.98 17.59 18.16
N TYR A 500 19.92 16.86 17.81
CA TYR A 500 20.02 15.71 16.92
C TYR A 500 19.15 15.93 15.69
N LEU A 501 19.71 15.72 14.49
CA LEU A 501 18.96 15.82 13.24
C LEU A 501 18.73 14.41 12.66
N ASP A 502 17.46 14.02 12.59
CA ASP A 502 17.02 12.75 12.00
C ASP A 502 16.78 12.93 10.49
N ILE A 503 17.86 12.98 9.73
CA ILE A 503 17.85 13.34 8.31
C ILE A 503 17.66 12.11 7.43
N HIS A 504 16.73 12.23 6.47
CA HIS A 504 16.46 11.24 5.42
C HIS A 504 15.88 11.93 4.17
N SER A 505 15.39 11.17 3.20
CA SER A 505 14.93 11.65 1.89
C SER A 505 13.82 12.71 1.89
N ALA A 506 13.02 12.85 2.97
CA ALA A 506 11.97 13.88 3.04
C ALA A 506 12.52 15.27 3.35
N TRP A 507 13.76 15.37 3.81
CA TRP A 507 14.43 16.63 4.05
C TRP A 507 14.93 17.20 2.73
N SER A 508 14.72 18.50 2.51
CA SER A 508 15.33 19.24 1.41
C SER A 508 16.68 19.81 1.84
N LYS A 509 17.57 20.05 0.86
CA LYS A 509 18.86 20.73 1.14
C LYS A 509 18.63 22.10 1.79
N LYS A 510 17.58 22.81 1.39
CA LYS A 510 17.21 24.12 1.92
C LYS A 510 16.85 24.05 3.41
N GLU A 511 16.04 23.07 3.81
CA GLU A 511 15.68 22.86 5.22
C GLU A 511 16.90 22.51 6.08
N CYS A 512 17.74 21.57 5.62
CA CYS A 512 18.98 21.22 6.33
C CYS A 512 19.87 22.45 6.55
N ASN A 513 20.07 23.27 5.52
CA ASN A 513 20.87 24.48 5.62
C ASN A 513 20.25 25.54 6.54
N ALA A 514 18.92 25.72 6.48
CA ALA A 514 18.23 26.68 7.32
C ALA A 514 18.30 26.31 8.82
N ILE A 515 18.23 25.02 9.14
CA ILE A 515 18.37 24.53 10.52
C ILE A 515 19.83 24.64 10.97
N TRP A 516 20.79 24.29 10.11
CA TRP A 516 22.22 24.47 10.42
C TRP A 516 22.57 25.92 10.77
N GLN A 517 22.03 26.90 10.04
CA GLN A 517 22.25 28.31 10.35
C GLN A 517 21.84 28.71 11.77
N GLN A 518 20.82 28.07 12.35
CA GLN A 518 20.39 28.32 13.74
C GLN A 518 21.27 27.58 14.76
N LEU A 519 21.89 26.47 14.37
CA LEU A 519 22.52 25.51 15.29
C LEU A 519 24.05 25.38 15.14
N GLN A 520 24.68 26.05 14.18
CA GLN A 520 26.12 25.88 13.85
C GLN A 520 27.07 26.11 15.04
N ASN A 521 26.66 26.91 16.02
CA ASN A 521 27.43 27.19 17.25
C ASN A 521 27.02 26.29 18.44
N LYS A 522 26.23 25.24 18.19
CA LYS A 522 25.71 24.29 19.20
C LYS A 522 26.27 22.90 18.94
N LYS A 523 26.09 21.98 19.89
CA LYS A 523 26.51 20.58 19.72
C LYS A 523 25.45 19.82 18.91
N VAL A 524 25.62 19.80 17.60
CA VAL A 524 24.69 19.14 16.66
C VAL A 524 25.23 17.78 16.24
N TYR A 525 24.36 16.77 16.24
CA TYR A 525 24.70 15.40 15.87
C TYR A 525 23.73 14.84 14.83
N VAL A 526 24.25 13.96 13.98
CA VAL A 526 23.49 13.11 13.09
C VAL A 526 23.88 11.65 13.31
N TYR A 527 22.95 10.73 13.12
CA TYR A 527 23.27 9.30 13.17
C TYR A 527 23.66 8.81 11.79
N SER A 528 24.91 8.34 11.65
CA SER A 528 25.42 7.79 10.39
C SER A 528 26.49 6.75 10.65
N ASN A 529 26.56 5.71 9.82
CA ASN A 529 27.52 4.61 9.95
C ASN A 529 27.53 4.03 11.38
N HIS A 530 26.33 3.78 11.92
CA HIS A 530 26.10 3.15 13.22
C HIS A 530 26.51 3.96 14.47
N ARG A 531 26.89 5.22 14.31
CA ARG A 531 27.35 6.11 15.41
C ARG A 531 26.74 7.51 15.31
N MET A 532 26.72 8.22 16.45
CA MET A 532 26.46 9.66 16.48
C MET A 532 27.69 10.41 15.98
N ILE A 533 27.53 11.19 14.93
CA ILE A 533 28.60 12.01 14.32
C ILE A 533 28.29 13.48 14.57
N ALA A 534 29.24 14.20 15.14
CA ALA A 534 29.14 15.65 15.29
C ALA A 534 29.12 16.31 13.91
N LEU A 535 28.10 17.13 13.68
CA LEU A 535 27.93 17.90 12.46
C LEU A 535 28.78 19.17 12.57
N LYS A 536 29.61 19.42 11.56
CA LYS A 536 30.54 20.54 11.47
C LYS A 536 30.50 21.14 10.07
N GLU A 537 31.02 22.37 9.93
CA GLU A 537 31.05 23.05 8.63
C GLU A 537 31.80 22.23 7.57
N GLU A 538 32.86 21.50 7.95
CA GLU A 538 33.67 20.71 7.01
C GLU A 538 32.96 19.44 6.50
N ASN A 539 32.01 18.89 7.27
CA ASN A 539 31.41 17.58 6.96
C ASN A 539 29.91 17.65 6.62
N LYS A 540 29.23 18.78 6.88
CA LYS A 540 27.77 18.88 6.76
C LYS A 540 27.23 18.56 5.37
N ASP A 541 27.87 19.05 4.31
CA ASP A 541 27.34 18.89 2.96
C ASP A 541 27.42 17.43 2.49
N ALA A 542 28.49 16.73 2.88
CA ALA A 542 28.66 15.31 2.62
C ALA A 542 27.66 14.48 3.41
N LEU A 543 27.49 14.75 4.69
CA LEU A 543 26.53 14.06 5.56
C LEU A 543 25.08 14.29 5.12
N PHE A 544 24.70 15.54 4.82
CA PHE A 544 23.37 15.86 4.30
C PHE A 544 23.10 15.14 2.97
N LYS A 545 24.07 15.10 2.05
CA LYS A 545 23.92 14.36 0.80
C LYS A 545 23.76 12.86 1.03
N GLN A 546 24.56 12.28 1.93
CA GLN A 546 24.50 10.85 2.26
C GLN A 546 23.17 10.46 2.92
N LEU A 547 22.78 11.18 3.98
CA LEU A 547 21.60 10.85 4.78
C LEU A 547 20.30 11.04 3.99
N ARG A 548 20.22 12.09 3.17
CA ARG A 548 19.06 12.33 2.30
C ARG A 548 18.84 11.27 1.21
N ASN A 549 19.80 10.38 0.98
CA ASN A 549 19.59 9.25 0.07
C ASN A 549 18.89 8.06 0.75
N GLN A 550 18.66 8.11 2.06
CA GLN A 550 17.93 7.07 2.77
C GLN A 550 16.42 7.29 2.67
N ASN A 551 15.66 6.24 2.34
CA ASN A 551 14.20 6.32 2.21
C ASN A 551 13.55 6.76 3.54
N PHE A 552 13.99 6.17 4.64
CA PHE A 552 13.55 6.48 6.01
C PHE A 552 14.65 6.11 7.02
N THR A 553 14.47 6.52 8.26
CA THR A 553 15.36 6.26 9.41
C THR A 553 14.56 5.77 10.61
N LEU A 554 15.24 5.09 11.53
CA LEU A 554 14.77 4.91 12.92
C LEU A 554 15.80 5.57 13.82
N PHE A 555 15.45 6.74 14.35
CA PHE A 555 16.36 7.49 15.19
C PHE A 555 16.70 6.68 16.47
N PRO A 556 17.99 6.41 16.75
CA PRO A 556 18.40 5.57 17.87
C PRO A 556 18.46 6.37 19.16
N PHE A 557 17.30 6.56 19.82
CA PHE A 557 17.21 7.33 21.07
C PHE A 557 18.16 6.80 22.17
N HIS A 558 18.37 5.49 22.26
CA HIS A 558 19.31 4.87 23.20
C HIS A 558 20.79 5.26 23.01
N LYS A 559 21.12 5.99 21.93
CA LYS A 559 22.48 6.50 21.66
C LYS A 559 22.63 8.01 21.88
N ILE A 560 21.58 8.71 22.32
CA ILE A 560 21.70 10.14 22.62
C ILE A 560 22.46 10.35 23.93
N MET A 561 23.24 11.42 23.97
CA MET A 561 23.81 11.95 25.20
C MET A 561 22.74 12.77 25.92
N ASP A 562 22.64 12.54 27.23
CA ASP A 562 21.78 13.25 28.18
C ASP A 562 20.36 13.53 27.66
N ALA A 563 19.46 12.59 27.91
CA ALA A 563 18.07 12.64 27.46
C ALA A 563 17.32 13.91 27.89
N GLN A 564 17.66 14.52 29.03
CA GLN A 564 16.96 15.68 29.59
C GLN A 564 17.33 16.98 28.86
N SER A 565 18.57 17.09 28.37
CA SER A 565 19.09 18.26 27.65
C SER A 565 19.15 18.05 26.13
N ALA A 566 18.53 16.99 25.62
CA ALA A 566 18.48 16.65 24.21
C ALA A 566 17.24 17.23 23.51
N LEU A 567 17.43 17.77 22.30
CA LEU A 567 16.35 18.05 21.35
C LEU A 567 16.58 17.27 20.06
N VAL A 568 15.65 16.38 19.72
CA VAL A 568 15.66 15.66 18.45
C VAL A 568 14.75 16.37 17.46
N ILE A 569 15.26 16.66 16.27
CA ILE A 569 14.49 17.26 15.18
C ILE A 569 14.30 16.20 14.10
N SER A 570 13.04 15.81 13.87
CA SER A 570 12.67 14.78 12.89
C SER A 570 11.67 15.31 11.86
N LYS A 571 11.39 14.50 10.84
CA LYS A 571 10.43 14.77 9.78
C LYS A 571 9.84 13.45 9.32
N TYR A 572 8.61 13.47 8.83
CA TYR A 572 8.00 12.27 8.27
C TYR A 572 8.41 12.07 6.81
N SER A 573 8.64 10.80 6.43
CA SER A 573 8.84 10.38 5.04
C SER A 573 7.74 9.45 4.56
N GLN A 574 7.63 8.31 5.23
CA GLN A 574 6.78 7.19 4.84
C GLN A 574 6.59 6.23 6.01
N GLU A 575 5.89 5.12 5.77
CA GLU A 575 5.77 4.02 6.72
C GLU A 575 7.14 3.57 7.22
N THR A 576 7.27 3.48 8.55
CA THR A 576 8.46 2.93 9.21
C THR A 576 8.07 1.69 9.99
N PRO A 577 9.02 0.77 10.22
CA PRO A 577 8.87 -0.24 11.23
C PRO A 577 8.64 0.38 12.60
N THR A 578 7.91 -0.33 13.43
CA THR A 578 7.67 -0.02 14.84
C THR A 578 8.55 -0.90 15.73
N LEU A 579 8.50 -0.74 17.05
CA LEU A 579 9.33 -1.57 17.94
C LEU A 579 8.83 -3.03 17.95
N ASP A 580 7.53 -3.28 17.82
CA ASP A 580 6.94 -4.62 17.67
C ASP A 580 7.40 -5.29 16.37
N ASP A 581 7.54 -4.55 15.26
CA ASP A 581 8.08 -5.11 14.00
C ASP A 581 9.56 -5.54 14.12
N LEU A 582 10.26 -5.02 15.14
CA LEU A 582 11.68 -5.20 15.41
C LEU A 582 11.97 -5.89 16.75
N HIS A 583 10.98 -6.52 17.38
CA HIS A 583 11.08 -7.08 18.75
C HIS A 583 12.24 -8.07 18.96
N GLU A 584 12.71 -8.75 17.91
CA GLU A 584 13.85 -9.69 17.97
C GLU A 584 15.22 -9.01 17.82
N SER A 585 15.26 -7.70 17.55
CA SER A 585 16.48 -6.96 17.27
C SER A 585 17.09 -6.36 18.54
N THR A 586 18.43 -6.25 18.60
CA THR A 586 19.07 -5.61 19.76
C THR A 586 18.76 -4.11 19.82
N PHE A 587 18.47 -3.47 18.67
CA PHE A 587 17.98 -2.10 18.62
C PHE A 587 16.70 -1.93 19.45
N ALA A 588 15.72 -2.83 19.29
CA ALA A 588 14.45 -2.75 20.01
C ALA A 588 14.65 -2.96 21.52
N THR A 589 15.47 -3.95 21.89
CA THR A 589 15.81 -4.20 23.31
C THR A 589 16.49 -2.98 23.94
N GLN A 590 17.55 -2.45 23.31
CA GLN A 590 18.29 -1.29 23.82
C GLN A 590 17.43 -0.03 23.90
N SER A 591 16.58 0.20 22.91
CA SER A 591 15.63 1.32 22.92
C SER A 591 14.61 1.19 24.04
N SER A 592 14.09 -0.02 24.25
CA SER A 592 13.13 -0.29 25.34
C SER A 592 13.77 -0.07 26.72
N THR A 593 14.99 -0.58 26.93
CA THR A 593 15.74 -0.36 28.18
C THR A 593 15.98 1.13 28.43
N PHE A 594 16.44 1.87 27.42
CA PHE A 594 16.67 3.30 27.53
C PHE A 594 15.41 4.06 27.98
N PHE A 595 14.25 3.77 27.40
CA PHE A 595 13.01 4.45 27.76
C PHE A 595 12.43 4.01 29.10
N GLN A 596 12.72 2.80 29.56
CA GLN A 596 12.36 2.36 30.92
C GLN A 596 13.21 3.05 32.00
N GLU A 597 14.47 3.35 31.69
CA GLU A 597 15.39 4.05 32.59
C GLU A 597 15.24 5.58 32.52
N ALA A 598 14.64 6.11 31.45
CA ALA A 598 14.42 7.54 31.28
C ALA A 598 13.34 8.04 32.25
N ASN A 599 13.74 8.95 33.15
CA ASN A 599 12.81 9.57 34.12
C ASN A 599 11.86 10.61 33.49
N GLN A 600 12.12 11.04 32.26
CA GLN A 600 11.32 12.03 31.54
C GLN A 600 11.30 11.72 30.04
N PRO A 601 10.20 12.07 29.33
CA PRO A 601 10.12 11.89 27.89
C PRO A 601 11.15 12.75 27.15
N VAL A 602 11.80 12.18 26.13
CA VAL A 602 12.75 12.93 25.29
C VAL A 602 12.00 13.96 24.45
N LYS A 603 12.48 15.20 24.43
CA LYS A 603 11.87 16.29 23.64
C LYS A 603 12.18 16.13 22.15
N VAL A 604 11.12 16.10 21.34
CA VAL A 604 11.20 15.94 19.89
C VAL A 604 10.44 17.09 19.22
N PHE A 605 11.09 17.79 18.29
CA PHE A 605 10.40 18.67 17.36
C PHE A 605 10.24 17.96 16.01
N HIS A 606 9.01 17.76 15.59
CA HIS A 606 8.67 17.09 14.35
C HIS A 606 8.21 18.09 13.28
N LEU A 607 8.92 18.12 12.16
CA LEU A 607 8.59 18.97 11.02
C LEU A 607 7.43 18.36 10.22
N GLY A 608 6.32 19.10 10.14
CA GLY A 608 5.08 18.65 9.52
C GLY A 608 4.07 18.15 10.55
N ARG A 609 2.94 17.62 10.06
CA ARG A 609 1.80 17.21 10.90
C ARG A 609 1.72 15.71 11.15
N GLU A 610 2.05 14.91 10.14
CA GLU A 610 2.02 13.45 10.21
C GLU A 610 3.33 12.95 10.80
N MET A 611 3.29 12.01 11.73
CA MET A 611 4.47 11.36 12.30
C MET A 611 4.66 9.97 11.73
N SER A 612 5.89 9.45 11.79
CA SER A 612 6.14 8.05 11.45
C SER A 612 5.44 7.12 12.44
N PRO A 613 5.07 5.88 12.03
CA PRO A 613 4.56 4.88 12.97
C PRO A 613 5.48 4.69 14.17
N TYR A 614 6.80 4.75 13.98
CA TYR A 614 7.78 4.66 15.07
C TYR A 614 7.64 5.78 16.10
N LEU A 615 7.66 7.04 15.67
CA LEU A 615 7.55 8.18 16.59
C LEU A 615 6.15 8.27 17.23
N SER A 616 5.10 7.94 16.47
CA SER A 616 3.73 7.91 16.99
C SER A 616 3.60 6.88 18.12
N SER A 617 4.16 5.68 17.93
CA SER A 617 4.14 4.63 18.95
C SER A 617 4.92 5.05 20.20
N LEU A 618 6.09 5.68 20.03
CA LEU A 618 6.85 6.22 21.17
C LEU A 618 6.12 7.34 21.91
N GLN A 619 5.38 8.20 21.21
CA GLN A 619 4.57 9.24 21.83
C GLN A 619 3.39 8.64 22.61
N GLU A 620 2.69 7.66 22.04
CA GLU A 620 1.60 6.93 22.69
C GLU A 620 2.08 6.21 23.96
N LEU A 621 3.29 5.68 23.94
CA LEU A 621 3.96 5.07 25.10
C LEU A 621 4.57 6.10 26.08
N ARG A 622 4.41 7.41 25.83
CA ARG A 622 4.98 8.50 26.64
C ARG A 622 6.51 8.47 26.74
N CYS A 623 7.18 7.81 25.81
CA CYS A 623 8.63 7.78 25.71
C CYS A 623 9.23 9.10 25.20
N ILE A 624 8.45 9.84 24.40
CA ILE A 624 8.83 11.13 23.82
C ILE A 624 7.75 12.18 24.02
N GLN A 625 8.18 13.44 24.10
CA GLN A 625 7.31 14.61 24.02
C GLN A 625 7.49 15.24 22.64
N ALA A 626 6.62 14.87 21.70
CA ALA A 626 6.68 15.36 20.33
C ALA A 626 5.84 16.62 20.11
N GLU A 627 6.45 17.63 19.51
CA GLU A 627 5.81 18.88 19.08
C GLU A 627 5.87 19.00 17.56
N THR A 628 4.71 19.14 16.93
CA THR A 628 4.61 19.26 15.47
C THR A 628 4.58 20.73 15.04
N GLY A 629 5.31 21.06 13.97
CA GLY A 629 5.31 22.43 13.44
C GLY A 629 5.98 22.57 12.08
N ASP A 630 5.96 23.77 11.54
CA ASP A 630 6.77 24.12 10.38
C ASP A 630 8.16 24.63 10.82
N LEU A 631 8.99 24.96 9.83
CA LEU A 631 10.34 25.46 10.06
C LEU A 631 10.37 26.80 10.80
N GLU A 632 9.37 27.67 10.60
CA GLU A 632 9.32 28.97 11.28
C GLU A 632 9.00 28.81 12.77
N ARG A 633 8.05 27.92 13.11
CA ARG A 633 7.75 27.57 14.50
C ARG A 633 8.95 26.92 15.19
N LEU A 634 9.74 26.10 14.48
CA LEU A 634 11.00 25.58 15.01
C LEU A 634 12.00 26.71 15.30
N LYS A 635 12.21 27.63 14.34
CA LYS A 635 13.12 28.77 14.54
C LYS A 635 12.73 29.62 15.73
N GLU A 636 11.43 29.94 15.88
CA GLU A 636 10.90 30.69 17.01
C GLU A 636 11.24 29.98 18.35
N CYS A 637 11.02 28.67 18.41
CA CYS A 637 11.36 27.82 19.56
C CYS A 637 12.87 27.86 19.90
N LEU A 638 13.73 27.74 18.88
CA LEU A 638 15.18 27.75 19.05
C LEU A 638 15.72 29.14 19.48
N GLN A 639 15.22 30.21 18.87
CA GLN A 639 15.66 31.59 19.13
C GLN A 639 15.22 32.09 20.50
N ASN A 640 14.01 31.72 20.93
CA ASN A 640 13.48 32.14 22.22
C ASN A 640 13.92 31.23 23.38
N HIS A 641 14.68 30.15 23.10
CA HIS A 641 15.11 29.16 24.11
C HIS A 641 13.94 28.63 24.93
N GLN A 642 12.88 28.22 24.23
CA GLN A 642 11.64 27.75 24.85
C GLN A 642 11.17 26.46 24.22
N PHE A 643 10.55 25.60 25.01
CA PHE A 643 9.84 24.41 24.52
C PHE A 643 8.50 24.29 25.23
N TRP A 644 7.59 23.49 24.69
CA TRP A 644 6.29 23.29 25.30
C TRP A 644 6.41 22.50 26.60
N VAL A 645 5.60 22.83 27.60
CA VAL A 645 5.53 22.10 28.87
C VAL A 645 4.77 20.79 28.66
N ASN A 646 5.27 19.71 29.26
CA ASN A 646 4.48 18.49 29.39
C ASN A 646 3.44 18.65 30.51
N GLN A 647 2.16 18.78 30.15
CA GLN A 647 1.05 18.98 31.11
C GLN A 647 0.39 17.66 31.55
N GLU A 648 1.08 16.54 31.37
CA GLU A 648 0.65 15.22 31.83
C GLU A 648 1.33 14.83 33.13
N ASN A 649 0.57 14.18 34.01
CA ASN A 649 1.03 13.62 35.28
C ASN A 649 0.07 12.51 35.73
N ASP A 650 0.30 11.95 36.91
CA ASP A 650 -0.50 10.86 37.49
C ASP A 650 -2.02 11.15 37.55
N ASN A 651 -2.41 12.41 37.55
CA ASN A 651 -3.80 12.86 37.64
C ASN A 651 -4.29 13.59 36.38
N SER A 652 -3.46 13.82 35.36
CA SER A 652 -3.87 14.52 34.14
C SER A 652 -3.32 13.92 32.86
N ILE A 653 -4.19 13.80 31.86
CA ILE A 653 -3.85 13.33 30.50
C ILE A 653 -4.24 14.43 29.50
N VAL A 654 -3.39 14.69 28.51
CA VAL A 654 -3.67 15.66 27.46
C VAL A 654 -4.01 14.92 26.17
N ASN A 655 -5.10 15.31 25.53
CA ASN A 655 -5.37 14.95 24.14
C ASN A 655 -5.25 16.22 23.28
N ARG A 656 -4.08 16.38 22.68
CA ARG A 656 -3.73 17.57 21.88
C ARG A 656 -4.58 17.65 20.61
N TYR A 657 -4.88 16.51 20.00
CA TYR A 657 -5.74 16.38 18.83
C TYR A 657 -7.15 16.97 19.08
N ALA A 658 -7.75 16.68 20.24
CA ALA A 658 -9.03 17.24 20.68
C ALA A 658 -8.94 18.60 21.39
N GLY A 659 -7.73 19.05 21.73
CA GLY A 659 -7.48 20.29 22.48
C GLY A 659 -8.11 20.28 23.87
N ILE A 660 -7.99 19.15 24.58
CA ILE A 660 -8.51 18.93 25.93
C ILE A 660 -7.46 18.35 26.87
N GLN A 661 -7.66 18.60 28.16
CA GLN A 661 -6.98 17.94 29.25
C GLN A 661 -8.05 17.24 30.11
N ILE A 662 -7.83 15.96 30.40
CA ILE A 662 -8.65 15.17 31.32
C ILE A 662 -7.94 15.18 32.66
N VAL A 663 -8.61 15.66 33.70
CA VAL A 663 -8.05 15.72 35.06
C VAL A 663 -8.89 14.85 35.99
N SER A 664 -8.23 13.99 36.75
CA SER A 664 -8.84 13.15 37.78
C SER A 664 -8.77 13.78 39.16
N GLY A 665 -9.78 13.54 39.99
CA GLY A 665 -9.83 13.99 41.38
C GLY A 665 -10.43 12.93 42.30
N ASN A 666 -10.00 12.95 43.57
CA ASN A 666 -10.46 12.02 44.62
C ASN A 666 -11.70 12.50 45.38
N ASN A 667 -12.07 13.77 45.25
CA ASN A 667 -13.23 14.34 45.94
C ASN A 667 -14.46 14.36 45.04
N ARG A 668 -15.62 14.01 45.61
CA ARG A 668 -16.93 14.23 44.98
C ARG A 668 -17.06 15.72 44.60
N PRO A 669 -17.62 16.04 43.42
CA PRO A 669 -17.84 17.41 42.99
C PRO A 669 -18.70 18.19 43.98
#